data_AF-A0ABD0XYB3-F1
#
_entry.id   AF-A0ABD0XYB3-F1
#
_cell.length_a   1.000
_cell.length_b   1.000
_cell.length_c   1.000
_cell.angle_alpha   90.00
_cell.angle_beta   90.00
_cell.angle_gamma   90.00
#
_symmetry.space_group_name_H-M   'P 1'
#
loop_
_entity.id
_entity.type
_entity.pdbx_description
1 polymer ?
#
loop_
_entity_poly.entity_id
_entity_poly.type
_entity_poly.pdbx_seq_one_letter_code
_entity_poly.pdbx_strand_id
1 'polypeptide(L)'
;MVVNVSALFAAVEHCHVEKAKTILESTDVDVNGINSDGLSPLDVAVLNNNRPLIKMLLSFGAQEGNQFSSGESLVSHLREAQRICELSGGGSGGGDVRNQSLWQRRAKGLHNMMIGFTQARPPDIPSLVAVDVTGSHTVLVRYREPDNEDSPVPTKYRIEWSTDTEFRSVCGCRVVLDPRQTECAVDELRHGDRYHFRVACGNIKGWGHYRQSTPQSVIPSSWRDVVTGREVRCGSDGLARLDRLFAEVRTDRPDLKAVQDLHTGSRRKKTTIKQLFTAASKFQKHLRRGVYLSCLLYHEDKVMVTSEDFLPVIEVDETYPSSIYHDFHWLLKVACTWDDVKWLRQDMEKSLSSSAIHFRIKLLQAAAQMQTALSVQDLGQLYHKPLRDTEGTIVISTVNYVRSPKAVSVLNSRWVPLGKLNKRTHNLATDATLGEILMASIPDQITYHQVSSIRLPRGLYLGYLKMRSSVELLQVLVPAKAPNVLPHCKIRDNPHITAEEWEYLTKRCGSSEKLNGGTELQRSFVGQVAATANRLLTYMQVSANQAQNHRVYDAEVVEISSDVSLLVVVPPPESACSAPGQGELLLQRSDLIPLPVQVFEMVHLGTYHSQLVARYSRLSCILELDTALAQHSHREAFSNTEVSQARERLSRLEGLQAQLNSAWKQARWLLDVLAFARDKATQTPTDIMRHLLAVQPNNPPTVVTSNQNLLQPPDPKAVKSRGSWPGPGVARLLGAAPAELSRSEHQLSTRLTTNIGGGGADGATNAQSPLPPQLISPATTPPAVLPLPLPLPLTLTPPGKDLHSYKFSDSII
;
A
#
# COMPACT_ATOMS: atom_id res chain seq x y z
N MET A 1 3.93 -28.39 37.81
CA MET A 1 3.12 -29.61 37.61
C MET A 1 2.92 -29.76 36.12
N VAL A 2 3.44 -30.82 35.52
CA VAL A 2 3.09 -31.18 34.14
C VAL A 2 1.65 -31.68 34.19
N VAL A 3 0.69 -30.85 33.79
CA VAL A 3 -0.69 -31.32 33.66
C VAL A 3 -0.68 -32.27 32.48
N ASN A 4 -0.88 -33.55 32.80
CA ASN A 4 -0.85 -34.64 31.84
C ASN A 4 -2.12 -34.55 30.97
N VAL A 5 -2.01 -34.82 29.68
CA VAL A 5 -3.10 -35.01 28.71
C VAL A 5 -4.26 -35.83 29.30
N SER A 6 -3.96 -36.75 30.22
CA SER A 6 -4.91 -37.51 31.05
C SER A 6 -5.98 -36.65 31.77
N ALA A 7 -5.64 -35.45 32.27
CA ALA A 7 -6.59 -34.58 32.97
C ALA A 7 -7.62 -33.95 32.01
N LEU A 8 -7.18 -33.63 30.79
CA LEU A 8 -8.07 -33.14 29.73
C LEU A 8 -9.03 -34.26 29.29
N PHE A 9 -8.53 -35.48 29.06
CA PHE A 9 -9.38 -36.63 28.74
C PHE A 9 -10.39 -36.93 29.85
N ALA A 10 -9.99 -36.90 31.12
CA ALA A 10 -10.93 -37.08 32.22
C ALA A 10 -12.04 -36.02 32.22
N ALA A 11 -11.73 -34.75 31.95
CA ALA A 11 -12.75 -33.70 31.85
C ALA A 11 -13.69 -33.94 30.65
N VAL A 12 -13.14 -34.38 29.51
CA VAL A 12 -13.87 -34.62 28.26
C VAL A 12 -14.79 -35.86 28.34
N GLU A 13 -14.29 -36.97 28.87
CA GLU A 13 -15.05 -38.21 29.09
C GLU A 13 -16.23 -38.00 30.03
N HIS A 14 -16.06 -37.15 31.05
CA HIS A 14 -17.11 -36.79 32.01
C HIS A 14 -17.96 -35.58 31.55
N CYS A 15 -17.78 -35.11 30.31
CA CYS A 15 -18.57 -34.01 29.75
C CYS A 15 -18.47 -32.66 30.52
N HIS A 16 -17.38 -32.43 31.25
CA HIS A 16 -17.15 -31.23 32.06
C HIS A 16 -16.52 -30.08 31.25
N VAL A 17 -17.35 -29.31 30.55
CA VAL A 17 -16.91 -28.21 29.64
C VAL A 17 -16.01 -27.18 30.32
N GLU A 18 -16.45 -26.60 31.45
CA GLU A 18 -15.70 -25.54 32.14
C GLU A 18 -14.35 -26.03 32.68
N LYS A 19 -14.26 -27.29 33.13
CA LYS A 19 -13.00 -27.88 33.58
C LYS A 19 -12.04 -28.08 32.42
N ALA A 20 -12.51 -28.63 31.30
CA ALA A 20 -11.70 -28.79 30.10
C ALA A 20 -11.18 -27.45 29.57
N LYS A 21 -12.04 -26.42 29.54
CA LYS A 21 -11.67 -25.05 29.17
C LYS A 21 -10.61 -24.47 30.11
N THR A 22 -10.81 -24.57 31.42
CA THR A 22 -9.83 -24.08 32.41
C THR A 22 -8.47 -24.76 32.23
N ILE A 23 -8.44 -26.06 31.95
CA ILE A 23 -7.19 -26.79 31.67
C ILE A 23 -6.50 -26.20 30.44
N LEU A 24 -7.20 -26.04 29.31
CA LEU A 24 -6.62 -25.49 28.07
C LEU A 24 -6.18 -24.02 28.21
N GLU A 25 -6.81 -23.23 29.08
CA GLU A 25 -6.41 -21.84 29.34
C GLU A 25 -5.23 -21.70 30.30
N SER A 26 -5.09 -22.63 31.25
CA SER A 26 -4.11 -22.55 32.34
C SER A 26 -2.87 -23.43 32.16
N THR A 27 -2.84 -24.27 31.12
CA THR A 27 -1.79 -25.27 30.91
C THR A 27 -1.42 -25.39 29.43
N ASP A 28 -0.18 -25.76 29.13
CA ASP A 28 0.32 -26.01 27.76
C ASP A 28 -0.01 -27.45 27.27
N VAL A 29 -1.22 -27.95 27.59
CA VAL A 29 -1.64 -29.30 27.16
C VAL A 29 -1.95 -29.28 25.66
N ASP A 30 -1.43 -30.27 24.93
CA ASP A 30 -1.76 -30.47 23.53
C ASP A 30 -3.23 -30.91 23.37
N VAL A 31 -4.05 -30.04 22.78
CA VAL A 31 -5.48 -30.27 22.53
C VAL A 31 -5.72 -31.42 21.53
N ASN A 32 -4.71 -31.77 20.73
CA ASN A 32 -4.76 -32.85 19.74
C ASN A 32 -4.05 -34.13 20.20
N GLY A 33 -3.55 -34.16 21.44
CA GLY A 33 -2.90 -35.35 22.01
C GLY A 33 -3.87 -36.52 22.08
N ILE A 34 -3.45 -37.71 21.66
CA ILE A 34 -4.28 -38.91 21.65
C ILE A 34 -4.25 -39.68 22.98
N ASN A 35 -5.34 -40.37 23.32
CA ASN A 35 -5.39 -41.29 24.46
C ASN A 35 -4.83 -42.69 24.12
N SER A 36 -4.92 -43.62 25.07
CA SER A 36 -4.48 -45.01 24.90
C SER A 36 -5.26 -45.80 23.83
N ASP A 37 -6.41 -45.29 23.42
CA ASP A 37 -7.27 -45.88 22.39
C ASP A 37 -7.10 -45.17 21.04
N GLY A 38 -6.08 -44.31 20.91
CA GLY A 38 -5.78 -43.58 19.67
C GLY A 38 -6.76 -42.46 19.33
N LEU A 39 -7.62 -42.06 20.27
CA LEU A 39 -8.65 -41.02 20.08
C LEU A 39 -8.15 -39.66 20.55
N SER A 40 -8.47 -38.61 19.79
CA SER A 40 -8.30 -37.22 20.24
C SER A 40 -9.40 -36.82 21.24
N PRO A 41 -9.21 -35.74 22.02
CA PRO A 41 -10.25 -35.19 22.87
C PRO A 41 -11.49 -34.79 22.08
N LEU A 42 -11.32 -34.34 20.83
CA LEU A 42 -12.43 -34.01 19.93
C LEU A 42 -13.22 -35.25 19.56
N ASP A 43 -12.55 -36.36 19.21
CA ASP A 43 -13.23 -37.61 18.86
C ASP A 43 -14.09 -38.11 20.03
N VAL A 44 -13.55 -38.10 21.25
CA VAL A 44 -14.31 -38.49 22.45
C VAL A 44 -15.51 -37.56 22.68
N ALA A 45 -15.36 -36.25 22.49
CA ALA A 45 -16.46 -35.29 22.63
C ALA A 45 -17.57 -35.50 21.58
N VAL A 46 -17.20 -35.80 20.34
CA VAL A 46 -18.13 -36.12 19.24
C VAL A 46 -18.87 -37.42 19.53
N LEU A 47 -18.16 -38.46 19.97
CA LEU A 47 -18.76 -39.76 20.33
C LEU A 47 -19.68 -39.64 21.54
N ASN A 48 -19.41 -38.75 22.50
CA ASN A 48 -20.31 -38.47 23.61
C ASN A 48 -21.48 -37.54 23.26
N ASN A 49 -21.61 -37.11 22.00
CA ASN A 49 -22.65 -36.18 21.52
C ASN A 49 -22.73 -34.87 22.35
N ASN A 50 -21.59 -34.36 22.82
CA ASN A 50 -21.55 -33.16 23.67
C ASN A 50 -21.23 -31.90 22.84
N ARG A 51 -22.26 -31.28 22.27
CA ARG A 51 -22.12 -30.09 21.40
C ARG A 51 -21.34 -28.93 22.04
N PRO A 52 -21.64 -28.47 23.27
CA PRO A 52 -20.87 -27.39 23.90
C PRO A 52 -19.38 -27.72 24.03
N LEU A 53 -19.06 -28.97 24.38
CA LEU A 53 -17.68 -29.42 24.52
C LEU A 53 -16.96 -29.45 23.17
N ILE A 54 -17.63 -29.93 22.11
CA ILE A 54 -17.09 -29.94 20.74
C ILE A 54 -16.74 -28.51 20.31
N LYS A 55 -17.70 -27.58 20.37
CA LYS A 55 -17.48 -26.17 19.97
C LYS A 55 -16.35 -25.51 20.76
N MET A 56 -16.27 -25.82 22.07
CA MET A 56 -15.18 -25.33 22.92
C MET A 56 -13.83 -25.88 22.45
N LEU A 57 -13.69 -27.20 22.25
CA LEU A 57 -12.43 -27.80 21.79
C LEU A 57 -12.00 -27.26 20.41
N LEU A 58 -12.94 -27.11 19.48
CA LEU A 58 -12.66 -26.53 18.16
C LEU A 58 -12.13 -25.09 18.26
N SER A 59 -12.63 -24.28 19.19
CA SER A 59 -12.13 -22.91 19.39
C SER A 59 -10.64 -22.87 19.80
N PHE A 60 -10.17 -23.91 20.49
CA PHE A 60 -8.75 -24.12 20.84
C PHE A 60 -7.93 -24.81 19.74
N GLY A 61 -8.52 -25.10 18.57
CA GLY A 61 -7.83 -25.73 17.43
C GLY A 61 -7.78 -27.25 17.50
N ALA A 62 -8.72 -27.89 18.19
CA ALA A 62 -8.86 -29.34 18.18
C ALA A 62 -9.23 -29.85 16.78
N GLN A 63 -8.64 -30.97 16.38
CA GLN A 63 -8.83 -31.65 15.11
C GLN A 63 -9.15 -33.12 15.36
N GLU A 64 -9.82 -33.76 14.39
CA GLU A 64 -10.08 -35.20 14.46
C GLU A 64 -8.78 -36.01 14.46
N GLY A 65 -8.78 -37.14 15.15
CA GLY A 65 -7.67 -38.08 15.13
C GLY A 65 -7.47 -38.70 13.75
N ASN A 66 -6.22 -39.05 13.42
CA ASN A 66 -5.85 -39.66 12.14
C ASN A 66 -5.49 -41.16 12.26
N GLN A 67 -5.71 -41.77 13.42
CA GLN A 67 -5.31 -43.15 13.71
C GLN A 67 -6.17 -44.20 13.01
N PHE A 68 -7.40 -43.85 12.63
CA PHE A 68 -8.34 -44.77 12.01
C PHE A 68 -8.66 -44.33 10.58
N SER A 69 -8.54 -45.26 9.62
CA SER A 69 -8.80 -44.99 8.20
C SER A 69 -10.30 -44.93 7.87
N SER A 70 -11.15 -45.50 8.73
CA SER A 70 -12.60 -45.48 8.59
C SER A 70 -13.29 -45.57 9.96
N GLY A 71 -14.54 -45.16 10.02
CA GLY A 71 -15.36 -45.34 11.22
C GLY A 71 -15.57 -46.83 11.59
N GLU A 72 -15.51 -47.75 10.62
CA GLU A 72 -15.58 -49.20 10.89
C GLU A 72 -14.33 -49.71 11.59
N SER A 73 -13.15 -49.24 11.17
CA SER A 73 -11.87 -49.54 11.84
C SER A 73 -11.89 -49.03 13.29
N LEU A 74 -12.42 -47.83 13.52
CA LEU A 74 -12.61 -47.28 14.85
C LEU A 74 -13.54 -48.16 15.70
N VAL A 75 -14.72 -48.52 15.20
CA VAL A 75 -15.67 -49.36 15.95
C VAL A 75 -15.09 -50.74 16.25
N SER A 76 -14.35 -51.34 15.31
CA SER A 76 -13.66 -52.61 15.52
C SER A 76 -12.63 -52.52 16.66
N HIS A 77 -11.83 -51.45 16.67
CA HIS A 77 -10.87 -51.19 17.75
C HIS A 77 -11.57 -51.00 19.11
N LEU A 78 -12.63 -50.20 19.17
CA LEU A 78 -13.39 -49.97 20.40
C LEU A 78 -14.00 -51.26 20.96
N ARG A 79 -14.49 -52.17 20.09
CA ARG A 79 -15.01 -53.49 20.50
C ARG A 79 -13.93 -54.38 21.08
N GLU A 80 -12.76 -54.42 20.44
CA GLU A 80 -11.65 -55.22 20.95
C GLU A 80 -11.11 -54.67 22.27
N ALA A 81 -10.96 -53.34 22.37
CA ALA A 81 -10.58 -52.67 23.62
C ALA A 81 -11.58 -52.94 24.75
N GLN A 82 -12.90 -52.94 24.45
CA GLN A 82 -13.93 -53.28 25.41
C GLN A 82 -13.80 -54.75 25.87
N ARG A 83 -13.61 -55.68 24.93
CA ARG A 83 -13.44 -57.12 25.23
C ARG A 83 -12.23 -57.38 26.11
N ILE A 84 -11.10 -56.72 25.85
CA ILE A 84 -9.89 -56.82 26.67
C ILE A 84 -10.17 -56.32 28.10
N CYS A 85 -10.92 -55.22 28.26
CA CYS A 85 -11.29 -54.70 29.58
C CYS A 85 -12.20 -55.67 30.35
N GLU A 86 -13.15 -56.32 29.67
CA GLU A 86 -14.07 -57.31 30.26
C GLU A 86 -13.34 -58.57 30.72
N LEU A 87 -12.40 -59.08 29.91
CA LEU A 87 -11.55 -60.23 30.27
C LEU A 87 -10.59 -59.90 31.42
N SER A 88 -10.01 -58.69 31.42
CA SER A 88 -9.08 -58.23 32.47
C SER A 88 -9.77 -57.93 33.80
N GLY A 89 -11.07 -57.57 33.77
CA GLY A 89 -11.89 -57.35 34.96
C GLY A 89 -12.51 -58.61 35.57
N GLY A 90 -12.45 -59.74 34.86
CA GLY A 90 -13.05 -61.03 35.25
C GLY A 90 -12.09 -62.08 35.84
N GLY A 91 -10.79 -61.77 35.97
CA GLY A 91 -9.80 -62.70 36.49
C GLY A 91 -9.96 -62.97 38.00
N SER A 92 -10.37 -64.18 38.37
CA SER A 92 -10.52 -64.70 39.75
C SER A 92 -9.20 -64.91 40.50
N GLY A 93 -8.26 -63.96 40.43
CA GLY A 93 -6.95 -64.06 41.08
C GLY A 93 -6.63 -62.80 41.88
N GLY A 94 -7.10 -62.72 43.13
CA GLY A 94 -6.47 -62.03 44.28
C GLY A 94 -5.98 -60.57 44.16
N GLY A 95 -6.23 -59.85 43.06
CA GLY A 95 -5.69 -58.51 42.81
C GLY A 95 -6.74 -57.40 42.95
N ASP A 96 -6.66 -56.68 44.06
CA ASP A 96 -7.13 -55.29 44.31
C ASP A 96 -8.49 -54.87 43.67
N VAL A 97 -9.56 -54.88 44.48
CA VAL A 97 -10.95 -54.45 44.14
C VAL A 97 -10.99 -53.09 43.41
N ARG A 98 -10.03 -52.21 43.69
CA ARG A 98 -9.87 -50.91 43.05
C ARG A 98 -9.63 -51.03 41.54
N ASN A 99 -8.81 -51.98 41.09
CA ASN A 99 -8.51 -52.21 39.67
C ASN A 99 -9.71 -52.77 38.91
N GLN A 100 -10.50 -53.63 39.54
CA GLN A 100 -11.72 -54.17 38.94
C GLN A 100 -12.74 -53.06 38.64
N SER A 101 -12.91 -52.11 39.56
CA SER A 101 -13.82 -50.95 39.35
C SER A 101 -13.35 -50.02 38.22
N LEU A 102 -12.03 -49.89 38.01
CA LEU A 102 -11.45 -49.08 36.94
C LEU A 102 -11.68 -49.73 35.57
N TRP A 103 -11.46 -51.04 35.45
CA TRP A 103 -11.73 -51.80 34.22
C TRP A 103 -13.22 -51.77 33.84
N GLN A 104 -14.13 -51.89 34.81
CA GLN A 104 -15.57 -51.76 34.58
C GLN A 104 -15.97 -50.37 34.10
N ARG A 105 -15.41 -49.29 34.68
CA ARG A 105 -15.67 -47.91 34.22
C ARG A 105 -15.16 -47.68 32.80
N ARG A 106 -13.96 -48.18 32.49
CA ARG A 106 -13.39 -48.08 31.13
C ARG A 106 -14.23 -48.84 30.11
N ALA A 107 -14.62 -50.08 30.39
CA ALA A 107 -15.49 -50.88 29.52
C ALA A 107 -16.83 -50.15 29.26
N LYS A 108 -17.43 -49.55 30.29
CA LYS A 108 -18.64 -48.72 30.14
C LYS A 108 -18.40 -47.49 29.26
N GLY A 109 -17.27 -46.80 29.42
CA GLY A 109 -16.89 -45.65 28.58
C GLY A 109 -16.76 -46.03 27.10
N LEU A 110 -16.05 -47.12 26.81
CA LEU A 110 -15.90 -47.64 25.45
C LEU A 110 -17.25 -48.07 24.84
N HIS A 111 -18.10 -48.72 25.64
CA HIS A 111 -19.45 -49.08 25.23
C HIS A 111 -20.31 -47.84 24.89
N ASN A 112 -20.27 -46.80 25.73
CA ASN A 112 -20.96 -45.55 25.48
C ASN A 112 -20.46 -44.86 24.20
N MET A 113 -19.14 -44.84 23.97
CA MET A 113 -18.56 -44.29 22.73
C MET A 113 -19.04 -45.06 21.48
N MET A 114 -19.19 -46.39 21.57
CA MET A 114 -19.73 -47.19 20.48
C MET A 114 -21.22 -46.90 20.22
N ILE A 115 -22.03 -46.71 21.28
CA ILE A 115 -23.43 -46.26 21.14
C ILE A 115 -23.45 -44.87 20.48
N GLY A 116 -22.60 -43.97 20.95
CA GLY A 116 -22.41 -42.63 20.42
C GLY A 116 -22.10 -42.61 18.93
N PHE A 117 -21.15 -43.44 18.48
CA PHE A 117 -20.84 -43.62 17.07
C PHE A 117 -22.02 -44.14 16.24
N THR A 118 -22.83 -45.02 16.85
CA THR A 118 -24.02 -45.60 16.21
C THR A 118 -25.13 -44.56 16.04
N GLN A 119 -25.30 -43.68 17.03
CA GLN A 119 -26.27 -42.58 17.02
C GLN A 119 -25.80 -41.37 16.21
N ALA A 120 -24.49 -41.19 16.04
CA ALA A 120 -23.92 -40.11 15.27
C ALA A 120 -24.29 -40.21 13.79
N ARG A 121 -24.54 -39.05 13.17
CA ARG A 121 -24.73 -38.90 11.72
C ARG A 121 -23.79 -37.81 11.17
N PRO A 122 -23.49 -37.82 9.87
CA PRO A 122 -22.75 -36.72 9.24
C PRO A 122 -23.49 -35.39 9.42
N PRO A 123 -22.77 -34.24 9.44
CA PRO A 123 -23.40 -32.92 9.52
C PRO A 123 -24.29 -32.65 8.31
N ASP A 124 -25.24 -31.73 8.47
CA ASP A 124 -26.09 -31.27 7.37
C ASP A 124 -25.25 -30.54 6.30
N ILE A 125 -25.85 -30.36 5.12
CA ILE A 125 -25.27 -29.57 4.03
C ILE A 125 -24.95 -28.13 4.52
N PRO A 126 -23.89 -27.45 4.01
CA PRO A 126 -23.55 -26.01 4.07
C PRO A 126 -24.48 -24.96 4.76
N SER A 127 -24.18 -23.67 4.80
CA SER A 127 -25.24 -22.64 4.57
C SER A 127 -24.94 -21.75 3.39
N LEU A 128 -23.66 -21.62 3.10
CA LEU A 128 -23.13 -20.90 1.97
C LEU A 128 -21.97 -21.71 1.38
N VAL A 129 -21.89 -21.71 0.05
CA VAL A 129 -20.65 -21.97 -0.69
C VAL A 129 -20.56 -20.89 -1.75
N ALA A 130 -19.63 -19.97 -1.60
CA ALA A 130 -19.38 -18.88 -2.53
C ALA A 130 -17.98 -19.03 -3.13
N VAL A 131 -17.83 -18.70 -4.41
CA VAL A 131 -16.54 -18.78 -5.10
C VAL A 131 -16.20 -17.48 -5.78
N ASP A 132 -14.96 -17.04 -5.61
CA ASP A 132 -14.43 -15.81 -6.22
C ASP A 132 -13.10 -16.13 -6.91
N VAL A 133 -12.93 -15.69 -8.15
CA VAL A 133 -11.62 -15.78 -8.82
C VAL A 133 -10.69 -14.74 -8.21
N THR A 134 -9.59 -15.18 -7.61
CA THR A 134 -8.62 -14.32 -6.92
C THR A 134 -7.29 -14.18 -7.66
N GLY A 135 -7.14 -14.86 -8.79
CA GLY A 135 -5.98 -14.79 -9.66
C GLY A 135 -6.18 -15.61 -10.93
N SER A 136 -5.22 -15.56 -11.85
CA SER A 136 -5.30 -16.27 -13.15
C SER A 136 -5.39 -17.80 -13.03
N HIS A 137 -4.97 -18.36 -11.88
CA HIS A 137 -4.93 -19.79 -11.59
C HIS A 137 -5.50 -20.12 -10.20
N THR A 138 -6.15 -19.16 -9.54
CA THR A 138 -6.57 -19.30 -8.14
C THR A 138 -8.01 -18.88 -7.94
N VAL A 139 -8.75 -19.71 -7.21
CA VAL A 139 -10.15 -19.45 -6.82
C VAL A 139 -10.26 -19.58 -5.30
N LEU A 140 -10.86 -18.59 -4.66
CA LEU A 140 -11.17 -18.63 -3.25
C LEU A 140 -12.57 -19.21 -3.06
N VAL A 141 -12.68 -20.29 -2.29
CA VAL A 141 -13.94 -20.92 -1.91
C VAL A 141 -14.26 -20.53 -0.47
N ARG A 142 -15.36 -19.81 -0.25
CA ARG A 142 -15.87 -19.41 1.06
C ARG A 142 -17.09 -20.25 1.42
N TYR A 143 -17.16 -20.74 2.64
CA TYR A 143 -18.27 -21.58 3.08
C TYR A 143 -18.64 -21.31 4.54
N ARG A 144 -19.85 -21.71 4.93
CA ARG A 144 -20.38 -21.52 6.29
C ARG A 144 -21.03 -22.79 6.81
N GLU A 145 -21.02 -22.96 8.13
CA GLU A 145 -21.69 -24.07 8.81
C GLU A 145 -23.20 -24.11 8.50
N PRO A 146 -23.85 -25.28 8.63
CA PRO A 146 -25.29 -25.40 8.45
C PRO A 146 -26.08 -24.49 9.41
N ASP A 147 -27.14 -23.85 8.92
CA ASP A 147 -27.99 -22.96 9.73
C ASP A 147 -28.87 -23.74 10.73
N ASN A 148 -29.05 -25.04 10.51
CA ASN A 148 -29.85 -25.91 11.37
C ASN A 148 -29.13 -26.18 12.70
N GLU A 149 -29.66 -25.66 13.81
CA GLU A 149 -29.09 -25.88 15.15
C GLU A 149 -29.10 -27.36 15.58
N ASP A 150 -29.98 -28.18 14.99
CA ASP A 150 -30.04 -29.63 15.22
C ASP A 150 -29.03 -30.41 14.35
N SER A 151 -28.34 -29.77 13.41
CA SER A 151 -27.26 -30.40 12.63
C SER A 151 -26.09 -30.77 13.56
N PRO A 152 -25.50 -31.98 13.46
CA PRO A 152 -24.23 -32.28 14.12
C PRO A 152 -23.17 -31.21 13.80
N VAL A 153 -22.27 -30.95 14.77
CA VAL A 153 -21.22 -29.94 14.61
C VAL A 153 -20.22 -30.41 13.54
N PRO A 154 -19.94 -29.61 12.50
CA PRO A 154 -18.87 -29.92 11.55
C PRO A 154 -17.50 -29.85 12.22
N THR A 155 -16.67 -30.86 12.00
CA THR A 155 -15.29 -30.91 12.49
C THR A 155 -14.27 -30.88 11.36
N LYS A 156 -14.73 -31.00 10.11
CA LYS A 156 -13.92 -30.87 8.89
C LYS A 156 -14.79 -30.49 7.68
N TYR A 157 -14.16 -29.98 6.63
CA TYR A 157 -14.79 -29.65 5.35
C TYR A 157 -14.10 -30.35 4.19
N ARG A 158 -14.87 -30.70 3.16
CA ARG A 158 -14.35 -31.26 1.91
C ARG A 158 -14.81 -30.40 0.74
N ILE A 159 -13.85 -29.82 0.04
CA ILE A 159 -14.03 -28.99 -1.14
C ILE A 159 -13.65 -29.81 -2.37
N GLU A 160 -14.53 -29.90 -3.35
CA GLU A 160 -14.27 -30.56 -4.62
C GLU A 160 -14.48 -29.60 -5.79
N TRP A 161 -13.69 -29.76 -6.84
CA TRP A 161 -13.84 -29.02 -8.08
C TRP A 161 -13.76 -29.95 -9.29
N SER A 162 -14.53 -29.60 -10.33
CA SER A 162 -14.62 -30.36 -11.57
C SER A 162 -14.90 -29.42 -12.75
N THR A 163 -14.53 -29.83 -13.95
CA THR A 163 -14.98 -29.19 -15.20
C THR A 163 -16.35 -29.71 -15.66
N ASP A 164 -16.87 -30.77 -15.01
CA ASP A 164 -18.19 -31.35 -15.23
C ASP A 164 -19.19 -30.85 -14.16
N THR A 165 -20.37 -30.39 -14.60
CA THR A 165 -21.43 -29.88 -13.72
C THR A 165 -21.93 -30.93 -12.73
N GLU A 166 -21.91 -32.20 -13.12
CA GLU A 166 -22.40 -33.33 -12.33
C GLU A 166 -21.31 -33.99 -11.48
N PHE A 167 -20.06 -33.51 -11.56
CA PHE A 167 -18.91 -34.07 -10.86
C PHE A 167 -18.72 -35.59 -11.09
N ARG A 168 -19.02 -36.10 -12.29
CA ARG A 168 -18.75 -37.52 -12.63
C ARG A 168 -17.26 -37.80 -12.66
N SER A 169 -16.47 -36.80 -13.07
CA SER A 169 -15.00 -36.81 -13.03
C SER A 169 -14.50 -35.63 -12.20
N VAL A 170 -14.06 -35.90 -10.97
CA VAL A 170 -13.56 -34.85 -10.08
C VAL A 170 -12.13 -34.49 -10.47
N CYS A 171 -11.87 -33.21 -10.76
CA CYS A 171 -10.53 -32.73 -11.11
C CYS A 171 -9.62 -32.65 -9.89
N GLY A 172 -10.18 -32.30 -8.73
CA GLY A 172 -9.43 -32.29 -7.48
C GLY A 172 -10.31 -32.13 -6.25
N CYS A 173 -9.70 -32.40 -5.09
CA CYS A 173 -10.34 -32.39 -3.79
C CYS A 173 -9.38 -31.84 -2.74
N ARG A 174 -9.90 -31.07 -1.78
CA ARG A 174 -9.16 -30.55 -0.63
C ARG A 174 -9.98 -30.77 0.64
N VAL A 175 -9.34 -31.34 1.65
CA VAL A 175 -9.93 -31.56 2.98
C VAL A 175 -9.34 -30.53 3.95
N VAL A 176 -10.20 -29.76 4.59
CA VAL A 176 -9.84 -28.76 5.61
C VAL A 176 -10.20 -29.35 6.96
N LEU A 177 -9.18 -29.60 7.79
CA LEU A 177 -9.34 -30.23 9.11
C LEU A 177 -9.55 -29.22 10.24
N ASP A 178 -9.24 -27.93 10.02
CA ASP A 178 -9.56 -26.87 10.98
C ASP A 178 -10.94 -26.29 10.64
N PRO A 179 -11.99 -26.57 11.42
CA PRO A 179 -13.33 -26.09 11.10
C PRO A 179 -13.49 -24.57 11.32
N ARG A 180 -12.52 -23.90 11.95
CA ARG A 180 -12.49 -22.44 12.06
C ARG A 180 -12.13 -21.77 10.74
N GLN A 181 -11.50 -22.51 9.83
CA GLN A 181 -11.17 -22.03 8.51
C GLN A 181 -12.43 -22.08 7.62
N THR A 182 -13.06 -20.93 7.42
CA THR A 182 -14.29 -20.78 6.62
C THR A 182 -14.02 -20.40 5.15
N GLU A 183 -12.75 -20.35 4.75
CA GLU A 183 -12.34 -20.05 3.39
C GLU A 183 -11.09 -20.84 2.99
N CYS A 184 -11.01 -21.21 1.72
CA CYS A 184 -9.92 -22.00 1.18
C CYS A 184 -9.58 -21.55 -0.24
N ALA A 185 -8.33 -21.16 -0.47
CA ALA A 185 -7.82 -20.98 -1.82
C ALA A 185 -7.69 -22.35 -2.49
N VAL A 186 -8.01 -22.43 -3.77
CA VAL A 186 -7.74 -23.56 -4.67
C VAL A 186 -6.83 -23.02 -5.76
N ASP A 187 -5.60 -23.53 -5.77
CA ASP A 187 -4.51 -23.08 -6.64
C ASP A 187 -4.26 -24.09 -7.76
N GLU A 188 -3.35 -23.76 -8.68
CA GLU A 188 -2.94 -24.64 -9.79
C GLU A 188 -4.08 -25.02 -10.75
N LEU A 189 -5.15 -24.22 -10.79
CA LEU A 189 -6.20 -24.38 -11.78
C LEU A 189 -5.70 -23.98 -13.17
N ARG A 190 -6.19 -24.68 -14.20
CA ARG A 190 -5.88 -24.31 -15.58
C ARG A 190 -6.57 -22.98 -15.90
N HIS A 191 -5.78 -22.04 -16.37
CA HIS A 191 -6.27 -20.73 -16.78
C HIS A 191 -7.17 -20.86 -18.02
N GLY A 192 -8.31 -20.17 -18.02
CA GLY A 192 -9.29 -20.19 -19.10
C GLY A 192 -10.31 -21.35 -19.05
N ASP A 193 -10.08 -22.37 -18.22
CA ASP A 193 -11.01 -23.49 -18.08
C ASP A 193 -12.17 -23.16 -17.10
N ARG A 194 -13.36 -23.69 -17.38
CA ARG A 194 -14.54 -23.52 -16.51
C ARG A 194 -14.54 -24.58 -15.40
N TYR A 195 -14.70 -24.14 -14.16
CA TYR A 195 -14.77 -25.02 -12.99
C TYR A 195 -16.06 -24.82 -12.21
N HIS A 196 -16.59 -25.94 -11.71
CA HIS A 196 -17.69 -26.05 -10.76
C HIS A 196 -17.13 -26.46 -9.40
N PHE A 197 -17.67 -25.91 -8.32
CA PHE A 197 -17.22 -26.21 -6.95
C PHE A 197 -18.36 -26.73 -6.09
N ARG A 198 -18.05 -27.66 -5.19
CA ARG A 198 -18.98 -28.10 -4.17
C ARG A 198 -18.29 -28.37 -2.83
N VAL A 199 -19.00 -28.12 -1.73
CA VAL A 199 -18.46 -28.32 -0.37
C VAL A 199 -19.42 -29.17 0.46
N ALA A 200 -18.87 -30.12 1.20
CA ALA A 200 -19.57 -30.90 2.21
C ALA A 200 -18.95 -30.67 3.60
N CYS A 201 -19.81 -30.63 4.62
CA CYS A 201 -19.40 -30.72 6.02
C CYS A 201 -19.13 -32.18 6.38
N GLY A 202 -18.19 -32.43 7.28
CA GLY A 202 -17.87 -33.76 7.76
C GLY A 202 -17.61 -33.81 9.25
N ASN A 203 -17.75 -35.01 9.80
CA ASN A 203 -17.28 -35.36 11.14
C ASN A 203 -16.68 -36.78 11.16
N ILE A 204 -16.42 -37.33 12.36
CA ILE A 204 -15.90 -38.70 12.55
C ILE A 204 -16.80 -39.77 11.92
N LYS A 205 -18.10 -39.49 11.73
CA LYS A 205 -19.04 -40.41 11.07
C LYS A 205 -18.84 -40.45 9.56
N GLY A 206 -18.48 -39.32 8.96
CA GLY A 206 -18.30 -39.20 7.52
C GLY A 206 -18.70 -37.83 6.98
N TRP A 207 -18.92 -37.78 5.67
CA TRP A 207 -19.27 -36.58 4.92
C TRP A 207 -20.79 -36.46 4.75
N GLY A 208 -21.32 -35.26 4.93
CA GLY A 208 -22.70 -34.91 4.63
C GLY A 208 -22.93 -34.66 3.14
N HIS A 209 -24.09 -34.10 2.82
CA HIS A 209 -24.43 -33.75 1.44
C HIS A 209 -23.61 -32.54 0.96
N TYR A 210 -23.29 -32.54 -0.34
CA TYR A 210 -22.57 -31.44 -0.98
C TYR A 210 -23.51 -30.29 -1.34
N ARG A 211 -23.03 -29.06 -1.14
CA ARG A 211 -23.60 -27.84 -1.70
C ARG A 211 -22.78 -27.33 -2.87
N GLN A 212 -23.44 -27.03 -3.99
CA GLN A 212 -22.80 -26.36 -5.11
C GLN A 212 -22.52 -24.89 -4.79
N SER A 213 -21.47 -24.35 -5.38
CA SER A 213 -21.10 -22.95 -5.22
C SER A 213 -22.09 -21.98 -5.86
N THR A 214 -22.07 -20.74 -5.38
CA THR A 214 -22.65 -19.58 -6.04
C THR A 214 -21.53 -18.57 -6.33
N PRO A 215 -21.27 -18.21 -7.60
CA PRO A 215 -21.89 -18.76 -8.82
C PRO A 215 -21.64 -20.27 -9.01
N GLN A 216 -22.48 -20.91 -9.83
CA GLN A 216 -22.36 -22.35 -10.12
C GLN A 216 -21.05 -22.73 -10.81
N SER A 217 -20.44 -21.80 -11.55
CA SER A 217 -19.12 -21.96 -12.13
C SER A 217 -18.37 -20.66 -12.24
N VAL A 218 -17.04 -20.76 -12.31
CA VAL A 218 -16.11 -19.66 -12.55
C VAL A 218 -15.05 -20.08 -13.56
N ILE A 219 -14.45 -19.09 -14.22
CA ILE A 219 -13.31 -19.27 -15.12
C ILE A 219 -12.13 -18.48 -14.55
N PRO A 220 -11.07 -19.14 -14.03
CA PRO A 220 -9.82 -18.48 -13.67
C PRO A 220 -9.24 -17.75 -14.88
N SER A 221 -9.33 -16.42 -14.86
CA SER A 221 -9.00 -15.54 -15.98
C SER A 221 -8.53 -14.20 -15.44
N SER A 222 -7.92 -13.36 -16.28
CA SER A 222 -7.42 -12.04 -15.91
C SER A 222 -7.89 -10.99 -16.92
N TRP A 223 -8.01 -9.74 -16.49
CA TRP A 223 -8.17 -8.60 -17.40
C TRP A 223 -7.12 -8.57 -18.53
N ARG A 224 -5.94 -9.17 -18.30
CA ARG A 224 -4.86 -9.31 -19.28
C ARG A 224 -5.23 -10.16 -20.50
N ASP A 225 -6.21 -11.06 -20.36
CA ASP A 225 -6.65 -11.92 -21.47
C ASP A 225 -7.41 -11.13 -22.54
N VAL A 226 -7.93 -9.96 -22.16
CA VAL A 226 -8.67 -9.05 -23.04
C VAL A 226 -7.75 -8.02 -23.70
N VAL A 227 -6.68 -7.61 -23.00
CA VAL A 227 -5.73 -6.58 -23.46
C VAL A 227 -4.47 -7.25 -23.99
N THR A 228 -4.41 -7.49 -25.30
CA THR A 228 -3.26 -8.11 -25.96
C THR A 228 -2.10 -7.14 -26.15
N GLY A 229 -0.87 -7.57 -25.89
CA GLY A 229 0.36 -6.83 -26.24
C GLY A 229 0.95 -5.97 -25.12
N ARG A 230 0.39 -5.99 -23.90
CA ARG A 230 0.99 -5.30 -22.75
C ARG A 230 1.75 -6.28 -21.85
N GLU A 231 3.03 -6.01 -21.64
CA GLU A 231 3.86 -6.81 -20.73
C GLU A 231 3.47 -6.62 -19.26
N VAL A 232 3.76 -7.62 -18.43
CA VAL A 232 3.58 -7.53 -16.97
C VAL A 232 4.55 -6.49 -16.42
N ARG A 233 4.01 -5.48 -15.73
CA ARG A 233 4.81 -4.50 -15.01
C ARG A 233 5.58 -5.18 -13.90
N CYS A 234 6.89 -4.94 -13.83
CA CYS A 234 7.75 -5.50 -12.79
C CYS A 234 7.52 -7.00 -12.54
N GLY A 235 7.54 -7.81 -13.61
CA GLY A 235 7.52 -9.26 -13.48
C GLY A 235 8.62 -9.78 -12.55
N SER A 236 8.59 -11.08 -12.21
CA SER A 236 9.55 -11.71 -11.30
C SER A 236 11.04 -11.49 -11.68
N ASP A 237 11.33 -11.23 -12.97
CA ASP A 237 12.68 -10.97 -13.47
C ASP A 237 13.14 -9.50 -13.33
N GLY A 238 12.27 -8.55 -12.97
CA GLY A 238 12.62 -7.13 -12.91
C GLY A 238 13.73 -6.81 -11.89
N LEU A 239 13.66 -7.42 -10.70
CA LEU A 239 14.71 -7.29 -9.69
C LEU A 239 15.99 -8.03 -10.13
N ALA A 240 15.85 -9.23 -10.69
CA ALA A 240 16.97 -10.02 -11.20
C ALA A 240 17.71 -9.28 -12.33
N ARG A 241 16.99 -8.55 -13.19
CA ARG A 241 17.58 -7.70 -14.23
C ARG A 241 18.42 -6.56 -13.63
N LEU A 242 17.93 -5.90 -12.58
CA LEU A 242 18.72 -4.90 -11.85
C LEU A 242 19.95 -5.51 -11.17
N ASP A 243 19.83 -6.70 -10.58
CA ASP A 243 20.97 -7.39 -9.97
C ASP A 243 22.02 -7.81 -11.02
N ARG A 244 21.61 -8.27 -12.21
CA ARG A 244 22.51 -8.54 -13.35
C ARG A 244 23.23 -7.26 -13.80
N LEU A 245 22.50 -6.15 -13.98
CA LEU A 245 23.10 -4.85 -14.32
C LEU A 245 24.10 -4.38 -13.25
N PHE A 246 23.79 -4.59 -11.98
CA PHE A 246 24.70 -4.27 -10.89
C PHE A 246 25.97 -5.12 -10.92
N ALA A 247 25.86 -6.41 -11.25
CA ALA A 247 27.02 -7.26 -11.45
C ALA A 247 27.88 -6.79 -12.63
N GLU A 248 27.27 -6.36 -13.72
CA GLU A 248 27.98 -5.84 -14.90
C GLU A 248 28.73 -4.53 -14.58
N VAL A 249 28.06 -3.55 -13.97
CA VAL A 249 28.68 -2.29 -13.50
C VAL A 249 29.87 -2.56 -12.57
N ARG A 250 29.78 -3.60 -11.72
CA ARG A 250 30.87 -3.99 -10.83
C ARG A 250 32.09 -4.56 -11.54
N THR A 251 31.93 -5.23 -12.69
CA THR A 251 33.09 -5.79 -13.41
C THR A 251 34.05 -4.70 -13.87
N ASP A 252 33.53 -3.49 -14.11
CA ASP A 252 34.31 -2.32 -14.56
C ASP A 252 34.94 -1.52 -13.42
N ARG A 253 34.65 -1.90 -12.16
CA ARG A 253 35.09 -1.21 -10.94
C ARG A 253 35.70 -2.21 -9.95
N PRO A 254 37.00 -2.54 -10.05
CA PRO A 254 37.66 -3.42 -9.08
C PRO A 254 37.55 -2.88 -7.63
N ASP A 255 37.50 -1.56 -7.46
CA ASP A 255 37.32 -0.87 -6.15
C ASP A 255 35.97 -1.17 -5.47
N LEU A 256 34.92 -1.46 -6.25
CA LEU A 256 33.58 -1.82 -5.73
C LEU A 256 33.55 -3.23 -5.12
N LYS A 257 34.54 -4.10 -5.39
CA LYS A 257 34.64 -5.43 -4.77
C LYS A 257 34.90 -5.33 -3.26
N ALA A 258 35.69 -4.37 -2.79
CA ALA A 258 36.08 -4.22 -1.39
C ALA A 258 34.95 -3.65 -0.50
N VAL A 259 33.98 -2.95 -1.09
CA VAL A 259 32.91 -2.29 -0.33
C VAL A 259 31.94 -3.34 0.25
N GLN A 260 31.66 -4.45 -0.43
CA GLN A 260 30.68 -5.44 0.03
C GLN A 260 31.21 -6.46 1.06
N ASP A 261 32.52 -6.71 1.13
CA ASP A 261 33.12 -7.56 2.18
C ASP A 261 32.98 -6.95 3.59
N LEU A 262 32.60 -5.66 3.68
CA LEU A 262 32.20 -4.99 4.91
C LEU A 262 30.70 -5.14 5.24
N HIS A 263 29.86 -5.54 4.28
CA HIS A 263 28.39 -5.59 4.42
C HIS A 263 27.86 -6.94 4.90
N THR A 264 28.64 -8.03 4.82
CA THR A 264 28.30 -9.32 5.46
C THR A 264 28.59 -9.33 6.97
N GLY A 265 29.21 -8.27 7.50
CA GLY A 265 29.39 -8.06 8.92
C GLY A 265 28.90 -6.69 9.34
N SER A 266 27.63 -6.57 9.76
CA SER A 266 27.20 -5.47 10.63
C SER A 266 27.87 -5.60 12.01
N ARG A 267 29.20 -5.48 12.06
CA ARG A 267 29.94 -5.26 13.29
C ARG A 267 29.73 -3.81 13.66
N ARG A 268 28.78 -3.55 14.57
CA ARG A 268 28.69 -2.31 15.34
C ARG A 268 30.10 -1.95 15.82
N LYS A 269 30.73 -0.95 15.21
CA LYS A 269 31.99 -0.40 15.73
C LYS A 269 31.65 0.24 17.08
N LYS A 270 32.18 -0.32 18.16
CA LYS A 270 32.12 0.30 19.49
C LYS A 270 32.69 1.71 19.37
N THR A 271 31.95 2.72 19.82
CA THR A 271 32.37 4.12 19.88
C THR A 271 33.66 4.20 20.69
N THR A 272 34.79 4.44 20.03
CA THR A 272 36.06 4.66 20.72
C THR A 272 36.06 6.05 21.33
N ILE A 273 36.72 6.21 22.48
CA ILE A 273 36.86 7.49 23.20
C ILE A 273 37.37 8.62 22.28
N LYS A 274 38.09 8.31 21.19
CA LYS A 274 38.51 9.28 20.16
C LYS A 274 37.35 9.97 19.42
N GLN A 275 36.17 9.35 19.33
CA GLN A 275 34.98 9.98 18.72
C GLN A 275 34.28 10.99 19.64
N LEU A 276 34.59 11.02 20.95
CA LEU A 276 34.10 12.04 21.87
C LEU A 276 34.87 13.38 21.71
N PHE A 277 36.03 13.36 21.05
CA PHE A 277 36.89 14.54 20.83
C PHE A 277 36.97 14.97 19.36
N THR A 278 36.11 14.41 18.49
CA THR A 278 35.97 14.94 17.13
C THR A 278 35.27 16.30 17.24
N ALA A 279 35.84 17.35 16.62
CA ALA A 279 35.31 18.70 16.69
C ALA A 279 33.78 18.69 16.53
N ALA A 280 33.05 19.13 17.56
CA ALA A 280 31.60 19.11 17.54
C ALA A 280 31.13 19.87 16.29
N SER A 281 30.44 19.20 15.38
CA SER A 281 29.88 19.88 14.21
C SER A 281 28.97 21.00 14.70
N LYS A 282 29.32 22.23 14.36
CA LYS A 282 28.59 23.42 14.80
C LYS A 282 27.32 23.52 13.97
N PHE A 283 26.21 23.01 14.50
CA PHE A 283 24.90 23.16 13.86
C PHE A 283 24.53 24.62 13.72
N GLN A 284 23.91 24.97 12.60
CA GLN A 284 23.51 26.34 12.30
C GLN A 284 22.10 26.63 12.81
N LYS A 285 21.93 27.76 13.49
CA LYS A 285 20.61 28.27 13.90
C LYS A 285 20.17 29.48 13.08
N HIS A 286 21.10 30.37 12.74
CA HIS A 286 20.81 31.57 11.97
C HIS A 286 21.11 31.31 10.50
N LEU A 287 20.06 30.98 9.75
CA LEU A 287 20.16 30.64 8.34
C LEU A 287 20.25 31.93 7.53
N ARG A 288 21.40 32.17 6.91
CA ARG A 288 21.60 33.22 5.90
C ARG A 288 21.22 32.68 4.53
N ARG A 289 21.10 33.55 3.52
CA ARG A 289 20.90 33.15 2.13
C ARG A 289 21.90 32.06 1.72
N GLY A 290 21.37 30.89 1.31
CA GLY A 290 22.13 29.69 1.00
C GLY A 290 21.24 28.45 0.99
N VAL A 291 21.86 27.28 0.84
CA VAL A 291 21.20 25.95 0.89
C VAL A 291 21.69 25.19 2.11
N TYR A 292 20.76 24.58 2.84
CA TYR A 292 21.02 23.85 4.09
C TYR A 292 20.36 22.47 4.08
N LEU A 293 20.97 21.54 4.81
CA LEU A 293 20.43 20.22 5.11
C LEU A 293 20.03 20.15 6.59
N SER A 294 18.76 19.92 6.84
CA SER A 294 18.19 19.71 8.19
C SER A 294 17.87 18.23 8.41
N CYS A 295 18.09 17.73 9.63
CA CYS A 295 17.73 16.37 10.00
C CYS A 295 16.75 16.36 11.19
N LEU A 296 15.52 15.92 10.92
CA LEU A 296 14.44 15.80 11.89
C LEU A 296 14.36 14.36 12.42
N LEU A 297 14.87 14.15 13.62
CA LEU A 297 14.73 12.87 14.34
C LEU A 297 13.62 12.96 15.38
N TYR A 298 12.67 12.03 15.34
CA TYR A 298 11.57 11.98 16.32
C TYR A 298 11.42 10.58 16.95
N HIS A 299 10.93 10.56 18.18
CA HIS A 299 10.60 9.36 18.94
C HIS A 299 9.32 9.64 19.73
N GLU A 300 8.26 8.90 19.42
CA GLU A 300 6.92 9.16 19.94
C GLU A 300 6.52 10.64 19.73
N ASP A 301 6.29 11.38 20.82
CA ASP A 301 5.92 12.80 20.82
C ASP A 301 7.12 13.75 21.00
N LYS A 302 8.37 13.24 20.95
CA LYS A 302 9.58 14.03 21.18
C LYS A 302 10.39 14.19 19.91
N VAL A 303 10.97 15.37 19.75
CA VAL A 303 11.87 15.72 18.65
C VAL A 303 13.25 16.02 19.21
N MET A 304 14.28 15.52 18.54
CA MET A 304 15.65 15.86 18.87
C MET A 304 16.01 17.25 18.36
N VAL A 305 16.50 18.10 19.24
CA VAL A 305 16.95 19.46 18.95
C VAL A 305 18.34 19.69 19.54
N THR A 306 19.02 20.72 19.05
CA THR A 306 20.28 21.21 19.62
C THR A 306 20.07 21.88 20.98
N SER A 307 21.15 22.24 21.66
CA SER A 307 21.13 22.97 22.93
C SER A 307 20.35 24.31 22.86
N GLU A 308 20.20 24.87 21.66
CA GLU A 308 19.50 26.12 21.38
C GLU A 308 18.03 25.95 20.98
N ASP A 309 17.44 24.76 21.20
CA ASP A 309 16.06 24.40 20.82
C ASP A 309 15.78 24.51 19.31
N PHE A 310 16.77 24.21 18.47
CA PHE A 310 16.65 24.25 17.01
C PHE A 310 16.96 22.88 16.39
N LEU A 311 16.46 22.59 15.19
CA LEU A 311 16.81 21.34 14.51
C LEU A 311 18.32 21.29 14.19
N PRO A 312 18.93 20.09 14.12
CA PRO A 312 20.25 19.92 13.53
C PRO A 312 20.25 20.37 12.07
N VAL A 313 20.96 21.46 11.77
CA VAL A 313 21.09 22.01 10.41
C VAL A 313 22.56 22.19 10.07
N ILE A 314 22.94 21.76 8.86
CA ILE A 314 24.28 21.90 8.28
C ILE A 314 24.15 22.67 6.97
N GLU A 315 25.04 23.64 6.75
CA GLU A 315 25.13 24.38 5.51
C GLU A 315 25.72 23.52 4.39
N VAL A 316 25.11 23.59 3.21
CA VAL A 316 25.55 22.89 2.00
C VAL A 316 26.33 23.84 1.12
N ASP A 317 25.75 25.00 0.79
CA ASP A 317 26.34 25.98 -0.12
C ASP A 317 25.80 27.39 0.17
N GLU A 318 26.66 28.40 0.12
CA GLU A 318 26.28 29.82 0.19
C GLU A 318 25.59 30.28 -1.11
N THR A 319 25.87 29.61 -2.22
CA THR A 319 25.36 29.97 -3.55
C THR A 319 24.10 29.19 -3.92
N TYR A 320 23.13 29.90 -4.50
CA TYR A 320 21.87 29.33 -4.98
C TYR A 320 22.05 28.74 -6.39
N PRO A 321 21.94 27.42 -6.60
CA PRO A 321 21.89 26.86 -7.94
C PRO A 321 20.55 27.21 -8.61
N SER A 322 20.57 27.58 -9.89
CA SER A 322 19.39 27.99 -10.64
C SER A 322 18.31 26.90 -10.81
N SER A 323 18.63 25.62 -10.55
CA SER A 323 17.70 24.49 -10.65
C SER A 323 17.87 23.48 -9.50
N ILE A 324 17.34 23.80 -8.32
CA ILE A 324 17.48 22.95 -7.12
C ILE A 324 16.76 21.60 -7.25
N TYR A 325 15.67 21.53 -8.02
CA TYR A 325 14.85 20.32 -8.07
C TYR A 325 15.52 19.13 -8.74
N HIS A 326 16.41 19.37 -9.71
CA HIS A 326 17.18 18.29 -10.32
C HIS A 326 18.08 17.59 -9.29
N ASP A 327 18.79 18.37 -8.48
CA ASP A 327 19.66 17.84 -7.42
C ASP A 327 18.87 17.31 -6.22
N PHE A 328 17.71 17.90 -5.92
CA PHE A 328 16.78 17.37 -4.91
C PHE A 328 16.26 15.97 -5.29
N HIS A 329 15.85 15.76 -6.54
CA HIS A 329 15.41 14.44 -7.03
C HIS A 329 16.58 13.44 -7.10
N TRP A 330 17.79 13.91 -7.39
CA TRP A 330 18.98 13.08 -7.24
C TRP A 330 19.21 12.67 -5.77
N LEU A 331 19.08 13.62 -4.82
CA LEU A 331 19.22 13.33 -3.40
C LEU A 331 18.12 12.38 -2.88
N LEU A 332 16.91 12.39 -3.45
CA LEU A 332 15.87 11.39 -3.17
C LEU A 332 16.32 9.97 -3.49
N LYS A 333 17.10 9.77 -4.55
CA LYS A 333 17.71 8.47 -4.86
C LYS A 333 18.79 8.11 -3.84
N VAL A 334 19.67 9.07 -3.51
CA VAL A 334 20.70 8.88 -2.48
C VAL A 334 20.10 8.52 -1.12
N ALA A 335 18.95 9.11 -0.77
CA ALA A 335 18.24 8.83 0.47
C ALA A 335 17.72 7.39 0.58
N CYS A 336 17.63 6.65 -0.53
CA CYS A 336 17.35 5.23 -0.52
C CYS A 336 18.58 4.35 -0.22
N THR A 337 19.77 4.96 -0.18
CA THR A 337 21.07 4.29 -0.05
C THR A 337 22.03 5.10 0.85
N TRP A 338 21.57 5.55 2.02
CA TRP A 338 22.39 6.35 2.95
C TRP A 338 23.72 5.69 3.32
N ASP A 339 23.78 4.36 3.36
CA ASP A 339 24.99 3.57 3.62
C ASP A 339 26.11 3.82 2.60
N ASP A 340 25.74 4.20 1.36
CA ASP A 340 26.69 4.43 0.27
C ASP A 340 27.25 5.87 0.24
N VAL A 341 26.73 6.80 1.05
CA VAL A 341 27.11 8.24 1.00
C VAL A 341 28.61 8.45 1.15
N LYS A 342 29.24 7.77 2.11
CA LYS A 342 30.68 7.92 2.35
C LYS A 342 31.49 7.51 1.12
N TRP A 343 31.12 6.40 0.49
CA TRP A 343 31.79 5.88 -0.69
C TRP A 343 31.52 6.78 -1.90
N LEU A 344 30.26 7.13 -2.15
CA LEU A 344 29.86 7.97 -3.27
C LEU A 344 30.57 9.33 -3.22
N ARG A 345 30.67 9.92 -2.02
CA ARG A 345 31.41 11.17 -1.80
C ARG A 345 32.89 11.03 -2.14
N GLN A 346 33.56 10.01 -1.60
CA GLN A 346 35.00 9.78 -1.83
C GLN A 346 35.30 9.55 -3.31
N ASP A 347 34.39 8.93 -4.05
CA ASP A 347 34.58 8.70 -5.48
C ASP A 347 34.31 9.97 -6.30
N MET A 348 33.27 10.75 -5.95
CA MET A 348 32.96 12.03 -6.59
C MET A 348 34.04 13.10 -6.35
N GLU A 349 34.66 13.14 -5.16
CA GLU A 349 35.74 14.07 -4.80
C GLU A 349 36.99 13.91 -5.69
N LYS A 350 37.15 12.77 -6.38
CA LYS A 350 38.22 12.58 -7.39
C LYS A 350 37.99 13.40 -8.67
N SER A 351 36.80 13.98 -8.86
CA SER A 351 36.38 14.67 -10.09
C SER A 351 35.87 16.08 -9.81
N LEU A 352 36.81 16.95 -9.45
CA LEU A 352 36.54 18.34 -9.04
C LEU A 352 36.19 19.28 -10.21
N SER A 353 36.31 18.83 -11.46
CA SER A 353 36.30 19.70 -12.64
C SER A 353 34.90 20.08 -13.17
N SER A 354 33.81 19.53 -12.60
CA SER A 354 32.43 19.81 -13.05
C SER A 354 31.60 20.53 -11.99
N SER A 355 31.05 21.70 -12.34
CA SER A 355 30.25 22.54 -11.43
C SER A 355 28.95 21.86 -10.97
N ALA A 356 28.32 21.04 -11.81
CA ALA A 356 27.12 20.26 -11.44
C ALA A 356 27.44 19.15 -10.43
N ILE A 357 28.62 18.54 -10.53
CA ILE A 357 29.11 17.54 -9.57
C ILE A 357 29.49 18.22 -8.26
N HIS A 358 30.03 19.42 -8.31
CA HIS A 358 30.47 20.18 -7.14
C HIS A 358 29.36 20.40 -6.10
N PHE A 359 28.15 20.81 -6.53
CA PHE A 359 27.03 20.98 -5.60
C PHE A 359 26.58 19.64 -4.98
N ARG A 360 26.57 18.56 -5.76
CA ARG A 360 26.25 17.21 -5.25
C ARG A 360 27.30 16.69 -4.27
N ILE A 361 28.59 16.99 -4.47
CA ILE A 361 29.66 16.71 -3.50
C ILE A 361 29.36 17.43 -2.18
N LYS A 362 29.01 18.72 -2.23
CA LYS A 362 28.63 19.50 -1.05
C LYS A 362 27.41 18.90 -0.33
N LEU A 363 26.39 18.44 -1.07
CA LEU A 363 25.24 17.72 -0.49
C LEU A 363 25.69 16.44 0.25
N LEU A 364 26.54 15.63 -0.37
CA LEU A 364 27.08 14.41 0.27
C LEU A 364 27.99 14.72 1.45
N GLN A 365 28.75 15.81 1.39
CA GLN A 365 29.58 16.28 2.50
C GLN A 365 28.71 16.69 3.68
N ALA A 366 27.66 17.47 3.45
CA ALA A 366 26.69 17.85 4.48
C ALA A 366 25.98 16.62 5.06
N ALA A 367 25.59 15.65 4.22
CA ALA A 367 24.98 14.39 4.68
C ALA A 367 25.96 13.54 5.52
N ALA A 368 27.20 13.36 5.07
CA ALA A 368 28.23 12.61 5.80
C ALA A 368 28.59 13.30 7.13
N GLN A 369 28.63 14.63 7.14
CA GLN A 369 28.83 15.42 8.35
C GLN A 369 27.64 15.24 9.30
N MET A 370 26.40 15.25 8.80
CA MET A 370 25.20 14.99 9.59
C MET A 370 25.22 13.58 10.20
N GLN A 371 25.56 12.56 9.39
CA GLN A 371 25.67 11.16 9.85
C GLN A 371 26.70 11.02 10.98
N THR A 372 27.84 11.69 10.84
CA THR A 372 28.91 11.67 11.84
C THR A 372 28.51 12.43 13.10
N ALA A 373 27.92 13.61 12.95
CA ALA A 373 27.50 14.46 14.06
C ALA A 373 26.37 13.81 14.88
N LEU A 374 25.43 13.16 14.21
CA LEU A 374 24.29 12.49 14.85
C LEU A 374 24.59 11.06 15.32
N SER A 375 25.72 10.48 14.87
CA SER A 375 26.01 9.04 15.03
C SER A 375 24.90 8.14 14.46
N VAL A 376 24.27 8.58 13.37
CA VAL A 376 23.18 7.86 12.68
C VAL A 376 23.60 7.66 11.22
N GLN A 377 23.55 6.42 10.72
CA GLN A 377 23.82 6.15 9.30
C GLN A 377 22.62 6.51 8.43
N ASP A 378 21.43 6.06 8.80
CA ASP A 378 20.20 6.32 8.05
C ASP A 378 19.58 7.66 8.48
N LEU A 379 19.69 8.69 7.64
CA LEU A 379 19.10 10.01 7.90
C LEU A 379 17.58 10.05 7.66
N GLY A 380 16.99 8.96 7.15
CA GLY A 380 15.57 8.79 6.88
C GLY A 380 15.12 9.33 5.52
N GLN A 381 13.83 9.62 5.42
CA GLN A 381 13.18 10.05 4.17
C GLN A 381 13.25 11.56 4.01
N LEU A 382 13.45 12.05 2.79
CA LEU A 382 13.31 13.48 2.49
C LEU A 382 11.85 13.94 2.56
N TYR A 383 11.63 15.13 3.13
CA TYR A 383 10.35 15.81 3.02
C TYR A 383 10.07 16.17 1.55
N HIS A 384 8.81 16.11 1.14
CA HIS A 384 8.41 16.10 -0.28
C HIS A 384 8.77 17.35 -1.10
N LYS A 385 9.14 18.45 -0.43
CA LYS A 385 9.57 19.69 -1.07
C LYS A 385 10.67 20.35 -0.22
N PRO A 386 11.65 21.02 -0.86
CA PRO A 386 12.51 21.95 -0.16
C PRO A 386 11.69 23.10 0.45
N LEU A 387 12.03 23.52 1.66
CA LEU A 387 11.47 24.73 2.28
C LEU A 387 12.24 25.93 1.75
N ARG A 388 11.53 27.02 1.42
CA ARG A 388 12.12 28.24 0.86
C ARG A 388 11.47 29.48 1.47
N ASP A 389 12.27 30.50 1.77
CA ASP A 389 11.79 31.82 2.19
C ASP A 389 11.75 32.82 1.02
N THR A 390 11.37 34.07 1.30
CA THR A 390 11.33 35.17 0.32
C THR A 390 12.71 35.62 -0.13
N GLU A 391 13.74 35.46 0.70
CA GLU A 391 15.15 35.82 0.41
C GLU A 391 15.87 34.79 -0.49
N GLY A 392 15.25 33.63 -0.69
CA GLY A 392 15.76 32.54 -1.51
C GLY A 392 16.65 31.55 -0.76
N THR A 393 16.66 31.58 0.56
CA THR A 393 17.26 30.54 1.41
C THR A 393 16.49 29.23 1.25
N ILE A 394 17.18 28.10 1.19
CA ILE A 394 16.55 26.77 1.04
C ILE A 394 16.99 25.84 2.17
N VAL A 395 16.03 25.11 2.73
CA VAL A 395 16.30 23.97 3.62
C VAL A 395 15.72 22.70 3.00
N ILE A 396 16.60 21.72 2.80
CA ILE A 396 16.22 20.34 2.49
C ILE A 396 16.14 19.58 3.81
N SER A 397 14.99 18.98 4.12
CA SER A 397 14.79 18.28 5.39
C SER A 397 14.73 16.76 5.18
N THR A 398 15.52 16.02 5.96
CA THR A 398 15.33 14.58 6.16
C THR A 398 14.55 14.34 7.45
N VAL A 399 13.75 13.28 7.47
CA VAL A 399 12.89 12.91 8.60
C VAL A 399 13.09 11.42 8.89
N ASN A 400 13.38 11.07 10.15
CA ASN A 400 13.51 9.68 10.55
C ASN A 400 12.87 9.40 11.92
N TYR A 401 12.27 8.22 12.05
CA TYR A 401 11.76 7.70 13.31
C TYR A 401 12.84 6.90 14.05
N VAL A 402 13.16 7.33 15.27
CA VAL A 402 14.13 6.68 16.12
C VAL A 402 13.42 5.75 17.11
N ARG A 403 13.70 4.44 17.02
CA ARG A 403 13.10 3.44 17.93
C ARG A 403 13.45 3.63 19.41
N SER A 404 14.66 4.13 19.67
CA SER A 404 15.13 4.39 21.03
C SER A 404 16.01 5.65 21.04
N PRO A 405 15.68 6.69 21.82
CA PRO A 405 16.48 7.90 21.93
C PRO A 405 17.95 7.64 22.31
N LYS A 406 18.22 6.52 23.00
CA LYS A 406 19.59 6.09 23.38
C LYS A 406 20.45 5.68 22.19
N ALA A 407 19.84 5.36 21.05
CA ALA A 407 20.57 5.01 19.83
C ALA A 407 21.25 6.23 19.18
N VAL A 408 20.81 7.44 19.54
CA VAL A 408 21.35 8.70 19.05
C VAL A 408 22.13 9.34 20.18
N SER A 409 23.46 9.40 20.02
CA SER A 409 24.37 9.92 21.05
C SER A 409 25.09 11.13 20.51
N VAL A 410 24.56 12.32 20.81
CA VAL A 410 25.07 13.59 20.29
C VAL A 410 25.33 14.54 21.44
N LEU A 411 26.59 14.97 21.55
CA LEU A 411 27.00 16.04 22.46
C LEU A 411 26.19 17.31 22.13
N ASN A 412 25.60 17.95 23.14
CA ASN A 412 24.78 19.17 23.00
C ASN A 412 23.43 19.00 22.26
N SER A 413 22.85 17.80 22.28
CA SER A 413 21.46 17.58 21.84
C SER A 413 20.53 17.24 23.02
N ARG A 414 19.23 17.51 22.85
CA ARG A 414 18.19 17.08 23.79
C ARG A 414 16.90 16.69 23.07
N TRP A 415 16.12 15.83 23.69
CA TRP A 415 14.80 15.42 23.20
C TRP A 415 13.73 16.30 23.85
N VAL A 416 12.99 17.06 23.03
CA VAL A 416 11.97 18.02 23.47
C VAL A 416 10.60 17.56 23.00
N PRO A 417 9.57 17.54 23.87
CA PRO A 417 8.20 17.24 23.46
C PRO A 417 7.69 18.23 22.40
N LEU A 418 7.02 17.70 21.37
CA LEU A 418 6.53 18.46 20.21
C LEU A 418 5.60 19.60 20.62
N GLY A 419 4.76 19.39 21.65
CA GLY A 419 3.89 20.44 22.18
C GLY A 419 4.61 21.66 22.76
N LYS A 420 5.90 21.54 23.16
CA LYS A 420 6.70 22.69 23.60
C LYS A 420 7.25 23.49 22.41
N LEU A 421 7.52 22.83 21.28
CA LEU A 421 8.00 23.47 20.06
C LEU A 421 6.88 24.23 19.37
N ASN A 422 5.69 23.62 19.24
CA ASN A 422 4.53 24.22 18.56
C ASN A 422 4.01 25.51 19.20
N LYS A 423 4.15 25.66 20.53
CA LYS A 423 3.74 26.88 21.23
C LYS A 423 4.57 28.10 20.84
N ARG A 424 5.78 27.91 20.29
CA ARG A 424 6.67 29.00 19.89
C ARG A 424 6.44 29.47 18.45
N THR A 425 5.65 28.75 17.65
CA THR A 425 5.54 28.95 16.19
C THR A 425 4.14 29.38 15.71
N HIS A 426 3.19 29.62 16.62
CA HIS A 426 1.77 29.72 16.28
C HIS A 426 1.33 30.98 15.50
N ASN A 427 2.22 31.96 15.29
CA ASN A 427 1.96 33.22 14.56
C ASN A 427 3.14 33.56 13.65
N LEU A 428 3.26 32.91 12.48
CA LEU A 428 4.25 33.31 11.48
C LEU A 428 3.82 34.63 10.84
N ALA A 429 4.69 35.64 10.91
CA ALA A 429 4.54 36.87 10.14
C ALA A 429 4.73 36.59 8.63
N THR A 430 4.23 37.48 7.76
CA THR A 430 4.47 37.42 6.31
C THR A 430 5.95 37.42 5.93
N ASP A 431 6.81 37.98 6.80
CA ASP A 431 8.27 38.04 6.63
C ASP A 431 9.01 37.04 7.54
N ALA A 432 8.39 35.89 7.83
CA ALA A 432 9.01 34.86 8.66
C ALA A 432 10.34 34.37 8.09
N THR A 433 11.34 34.24 8.94
CA THR A 433 12.64 33.69 8.56
C THR A 433 12.52 32.22 8.20
N LEU A 434 13.40 31.68 7.35
CA LEU A 434 13.36 30.25 7.02
C LEU A 434 13.51 29.35 8.26
N GLY A 435 14.23 29.81 9.29
CA GLY A 435 14.33 29.09 10.56
C GLY A 435 12.98 28.93 11.27
N GLU A 436 12.13 29.97 11.24
CA GLU A 436 10.78 29.91 11.80
C GLU A 436 9.87 28.99 10.98
N ILE A 437 9.95 29.09 9.64
CA ILE A 437 9.21 28.20 8.72
C ILE A 437 9.61 26.74 8.96
N LEU A 438 10.91 26.45 9.09
CA LEU A 438 11.42 25.11 9.37
C LEU A 438 10.85 24.57 10.69
N MET A 439 10.96 25.32 11.78
CA MET A 439 10.46 24.89 13.09
C MET A 439 8.94 24.73 13.11
N ALA A 440 8.20 25.59 12.41
CA ALA A 440 6.76 25.50 12.31
C ALA A 440 6.28 24.30 11.47
N SER A 441 7.08 23.88 10.48
CA SER A 441 6.75 22.74 9.61
C SER A 441 6.98 21.37 10.25
N ILE A 442 7.61 21.28 11.43
CA ILE A 442 7.95 20.01 12.10
C ILE A 442 6.75 19.05 12.20
N PRO A 443 5.55 19.47 12.66
CA PRO A 443 4.39 18.58 12.75
C PRO A 443 3.98 18.03 11.38
N ASP A 444 4.00 18.86 10.35
CA ASP A 444 3.62 18.47 8.99
C ASP A 444 4.65 17.50 8.38
N GLN A 445 5.94 17.73 8.65
CA GLN A 445 7.02 16.83 8.21
C GLN A 445 6.92 15.45 8.87
N ILE A 446 6.68 15.40 10.18
CA ILE A 446 6.47 14.14 10.92
C ILE A 446 5.21 13.43 10.41
N THR A 447 4.11 14.17 10.27
CA THR A 447 2.84 13.62 9.78
C THR A 447 3.02 13.03 8.39
N TYR A 448 3.63 13.77 7.47
CA TYR A 448 3.93 13.31 6.12
C TYR A 448 4.76 12.01 6.13
N HIS A 449 5.85 11.96 6.91
CA HIS A 449 6.68 10.77 7.04
C HIS A 449 5.89 9.55 7.56
N GLN A 450 5.03 9.74 8.58
CA GLN A 450 4.23 8.66 9.16
C GLN A 450 3.23 8.08 8.16
N VAL A 451 2.56 8.95 7.39
CA VAL A 451 1.50 8.52 6.47
C VAL A 451 2.03 8.09 5.11
N SER A 452 3.22 8.55 4.69
CA SER A 452 3.76 8.24 3.36
C SER A 452 4.19 6.79 3.18
N SER A 453 4.37 6.03 4.26
CA SER A 453 4.73 4.61 4.21
C SER A 453 3.55 3.66 4.49
N ILE A 454 2.35 4.19 4.74
CA ILE A 454 1.17 3.37 5.02
C ILE A 454 0.69 2.73 3.72
N ARG A 455 0.63 1.39 3.71
CA ARG A 455 0.06 0.64 2.58
C ARG A 455 -1.45 0.63 2.66
N LEU A 456 -2.10 0.71 1.50
CA LEU A 456 -3.54 0.41 1.40
C LEU A 456 -3.81 -1.04 1.82
N PRO A 457 -4.94 -1.30 2.52
CA PRO A 457 -5.36 -2.66 2.81
C PRO A 457 -5.73 -3.40 1.52
N ARG A 458 -5.76 -4.73 1.57
CA ARG A 458 -6.10 -5.57 0.41
C ARG A 458 -7.43 -5.13 -0.22
N GLY A 459 -7.45 -4.97 -1.54
CA GLY A 459 -8.64 -4.52 -2.26
C GLY A 459 -8.41 -4.01 -3.67
N LEU A 460 -9.52 -3.90 -4.39
CA LEU A 460 -9.62 -3.16 -5.63
C LEU A 460 -10.10 -1.73 -5.33
N TYR A 461 -9.41 -0.74 -5.90
CA TYR A 461 -9.67 0.68 -5.66
C TYR A 461 -9.95 1.43 -6.96
N LEU A 462 -10.68 2.54 -6.85
CA LEU A 462 -10.83 3.54 -7.89
C LEU A 462 -10.06 4.79 -7.47
N GLY A 463 -9.10 5.23 -8.29
CA GLY A 463 -8.29 6.42 -8.09
C GLY A 463 -8.68 7.56 -9.04
N TYR A 464 -8.38 8.80 -8.66
CA TYR A 464 -8.66 10.00 -9.45
C TYR A 464 -7.35 10.74 -9.75
N LEU A 465 -7.03 10.96 -11.03
CA LEU A 465 -5.84 11.71 -11.41
C LEU A 465 -6.19 13.18 -11.62
N LYS A 466 -5.54 14.08 -10.87
CA LYS A 466 -5.52 15.52 -11.15
C LYS A 466 -4.09 16.02 -11.17
N MET A 467 -3.72 16.73 -12.24
CA MET A 467 -2.40 17.30 -12.39
C MET A 467 -2.42 18.81 -12.18
N ARG A 468 -1.28 19.32 -11.72
CA ARG A 468 -0.95 20.74 -11.69
C ARG A 468 0.39 20.95 -12.35
N SER A 469 0.48 21.88 -13.29
CA SER A 469 1.76 22.35 -13.82
C SER A 469 2.23 23.56 -13.02
N SER A 470 3.52 23.60 -12.76
CA SER A 470 4.27 24.76 -12.26
C SER A 470 5.38 25.10 -13.25
N VAL A 471 6.06 26.24 -13.05
CA VAL A 471 7.15 26.68 -13.94
C VAL A 471 8.26 25.62 -14.06
N GLU A 472 8.54 24.89 -12.98
CA GLU A 472 9.67 23.96 -12.92
C GLU A 472 9.25 22.48 -12.88
N LEU A 473 8.00 22.16 -12.49
CA LEU A 473 7.56 20.79 -12.21
C LEU A 473 6.13 20.50 -12.65
N LEU A 474 5.92 19.26 -13.11
CA LEU A 474 4.59 18.64 -13.16
C LEU A 474 4.31 17.94 -11.82
N GLN A 475 3.14 18.23 -11.24
CA GLN A 475 2.69 17.72 -9.96
C GLN A 475 1.38 16.94 -10.11
N VAL A 476 1.19 15.94 -9.26
CA VAL A 476 -0.06 15.19 -9.09
C VAL A 476 -0.65 15.49 -7.71
N LEU A 477 -1.97 15.63 -7.66
CA LEU A 477 -2.68 15.87 -6.41
C LEU A 477 -2.91 14.53 -5.70
N VAL A 478 -2.54 14.46 -4.42
CA VAL A 478 -2.70 13.24 -3.59
C VAL A 478 -3.31 13.56 -2.23
N PRO A 479 -3.93 12.59 -1.53
CA PRO A 479 -4.43 12.80 -0.17
C PRO A 479 -3.30 13.04 0.82
N ALA A 480 -3.44 14.05 1.68
CA ALA A 480 -2.47 14.36 2.73
C ALA A 480 -2.22 13.17 3.68
N LYS A 481 -3.23 12.32 3.90
CA LYS A 481 -3.17 11.12 4.76
C LYS A 481 -2.70 9.85 4.05
N ALA A 482 -2.51 9.89 2.73
CA ALA A 482 -2.06 8.74 1.93
C ALA A 482 -1.33 9.25 0.66
N PRO A 483 -0.18 9.93 0.81
CA PRO A 483 0.48 10.64 -0.28
C PRO A 483 1.15 9.71 -1.30
N ASN A 484 1.23 8.42 -1.00
CA ASN A 484 1.78 7.36 -1.84
C ASN A 484 0.76 6.78 -2.85
N VAL A 485 -0.47 7.27 -2.87
CA VAL A 485 -1.52 6.85 -3.80
C VAL A 485 -2.34 8.04 -4.27
N LEU A 486 -3.00 7.93 -5.43
CA LEU A 486 -3.94 8.95 -5.89
C LEU A 486 -5.15 9.05 -4.93
N PRO A 487 -5.92 10.16 -4.94
CA PRO A 487 -7.21 10.23 -4.28
C PRO A 487 -8.08 9.06 -4.70
N HIS A 488 -8.58 8.28 -3.75
CA HIS A 488 -9.14 6.96 -4.05
C HIS A 488 -10.34 6.59 -3.17
N CYS A 489 -11.09 5.59 -3.63
CA CYS A 489 -12.13 4.91 -2.87
C CYS A 489 -12.06 3.40 -3.11
N LYS A 490 -12.32 2.60 -2.07
CA LYS A 490 -12.33 1.13 -2.16
C LYS A 490 -13.61 0.64 -2.86
N ILE A 491 -13.45 -0.26 -3.82
CA ILE A 491 -14.53 -0.93 -4.56
C ILE A 491 -14.92 -2.23 -3.86
N ARG A 492 -13.95 -3.13 -3.65
CA ARG A 492 -14.14 -4.44 -2.99
C ARG A 492 -12.84 -4.98 -2.39
N ASP A 493 -12.92 -6.05 -1.59
CA ASP A 493 -11.76 -6.67 -0.92
C ASP A 493 -10.90 -7.53 -1.85
N ASN A 494 -11.51 -8.19 -2.85
CA ASN A 494 -10.76 -8.92 -3.85
C ASN A 494 -10.08 -7.90 -4.80
N PRO A 495 -8.74 -7.89 -4.98
CA PRO A 495 -8.06 -6.98 -5.90
C PRO A 495 -8.09 -7.44 -7.37
N HIS A 496 -8.39 -8.72 -7.60
CA HIS A 496 -8.31 -9.33 -8.93
C HIS A 496 -9.51 -8.96 -9.80
N ILE A 497 -9.27 -8.66 -11.08
CA ILE A 497 -10.31 -8.44 -12.09
C ILE A 497 -10.21 -9.54 -13.14
N THR A 498 -11.31 -10.26 -13.35
CA THR A 498 -11.43 -11.32 -14.34
C THR A 498 -11.55 -10.77 -15.77
N ALA A 499 -11.30 -11.61 -16.78
CA ALA A 499 -11.49 -11.23 -18.17
C ALA A 499 -12.94 -10.80 -18.46
N GLU A 500 -13.91 -11.54 -17.91
CA GLU A 500 -15.34 -11.28 -18.07
C GLU A 500 -15.78 -9.94 -17.43
N GLU A 501 -15.25 -9.59 -16.26
CA GLU A 501 -15.51 -8.31 -15.60
C GLU A 501 -14.92 -7.14 -16.41
N TRP A 502 -13.66 -7.28 -16.85
CA TRP A 502 -12.96 -6.24 -17.59
C TRP A 502 -13.59 -5.98 -18.96
N GLU A 503 -13.94 -7.03 -19.70
CA GLU A 503 -14.61 -6.90 -21.00
C GLU A 503 -15.99 -6.25 -20.85
N TYR A 504 -16.74 -6.61 -19.80
CA TYR A 504 -18.04 -6.01 -19.53
C TYR A 504 -17.92 -4.51 -19.18
N LEU A 505 -16.92 -4.13 -18.38
CA LEU A 505 -16.65 -2.74 -18.04
C LEU A 505 -16.21 -1.93 -19.27
N THR A 506 -15.31 -2.45 -20.11
CA THR A 506 -14.65 -1.67 -21.17
C THR A 506 -15.36 -1.70 -22.53
N LYS A 507 -15.83 -2.87 -23.00
CA LYS A 507 -16.37 -3.02 -24.37
C LYS A 507 -17.90 -2.86 -24.45
N ARG A 508 -18.64 -3.24 -23.40
CA ARG A 508 -20.12 -3.25 -23.43
C ARG A 508 -20.77 -2.01 -22.84
N CYS A 509 -20.06 -1.18 -22.07
CA CYS A 509 -20.54 0.15 -21.67
C CYS A 509 -20.70 1.12 -22.85
N GLY A 510 -20.03 0.87 -23.99
CA GLY A 510 -20.00 1.75 -25.15
C GLY A 510 -21.09 1.54 -26.20
N SER A 511 -21.91 0.49 -26.08
CA SER A 511 -22.95 0.18 -27.07
C SER A 511 -24.33 0.20 -26.42
N SER A 512 -25.14 1.20 -26.78
CA SER A 512 -26.50 1.42 -26.25
C SER A 512 -27.50 0.29 -26.56
N GLU A 513 -27.10 -0.78 -27.25
CA GLU A 513 -28.04 -1.78 -27.81
C GLU A 513 -28.08 -3.16 -27.13
N LYS A 514 -27.31 -3.43 -26.06
CA LYS A 514 -27.43 -4.70 -25.31
C LYS A 514 -27.38 -4.52 -23.79
N LEU A 515 -28.31 -3.73 -23.25
CA LEU A 515 -28.44 -3.46 -21.81
C LEU A 515 -28.73 -4.70 -20.92
N ASN A 516 -29.12 -5.85 -21.48
CA ASN A 516 -29.56 -7.02 -20.71
C ASN A 516 -28.68 -8.28 -20.83
N GLY A 517 -27.50 -8.20 -21.47
CA GLY A 517 -26.69 -9.39 -21.80
C GLY A 517 -25.60 -9.81 -20.80
N GLY A 518 -25.51 -9.17 -19.63
CA GLY A 518 -24.49 -9.46 -18.61
C GLY A 518 -24.97 -10.44 -17.52
N THR A 519 -24.06 -11.24 -16.97
CA THR A 519 -24.32 -12.07 -15.78
C THR A 519 -24.63 -11.18 -14.57
N GLU A 520 -25.27 -11.73 -13.54
CA GLU A 520 -25.56 -11.00 -12.30
C GLU A 520 -24.28 -10.48 -11.63
N LEU A 521 -23.20 -11.26 -11.69
CA LEU A 521 -21.89 -10.89 -11.15
C LEU A 521 -21.28 -9.70 -11.90
N GLN A 522 -21.33 -9.71 -13.23
CA GLN A 522 -20.86 -8.59 -14.05
C GLN A 522 -21.63 -7.29 -13.74
N ARG A 523 -22.96 -7.39 -13.61
CA ARG A 523 -23.81 -6.26 -13.22
C ARG A 523 -23.53 -5.77 -11.81
N SER A 524 -23.33 -6.69 -10.86
CA SER A 524 -22.93 -6.36 -9.48
C SER A 524 -21.58 -5.64 -9.45
N PHE A 525 -20.58 -6.14 -10.18
CA PHE A 525 -19.26 -5.50 -10.28
C PHE A 525 -19.36 -4.08 -10.84
N VAL A 526 -20.02 -3.87 -11.97
CA VAL A 526 -20.20 -2.54 -12.57
C VAL A 526 -21.00 -1.62 -11.64
N GLY A 527 -22.03 -2.14 -10.95
CA GLY A 527 -22.76 -1.39 -9.93
C GLY A 527 -21.86 -0.92 -8.77
N GLN A 528 -20.94 -1.76 -8.30
CA GLN A 528 -19.94 -1.38 -7.29
C GLN A 528 -18.97 -0.31 -7.80
N VAL A 529 -18.50 -0.42 -9.05
CA VAL A 529 -17.63 0.58 -9.69
C VAL A 529 -18.38 1.91 -9.85
N ALA A 530 -19.63 1.89 -10.32
CA ALA A 530 -20.49 3.06 -10.52
C ALA A 530 -20.77 3.81 -9.20
N ALA A 531 -21.16 3.08 -8.15
CA ALA A 531 -21.36 3.65 -6.83
C ALA A 531 -20.07 4.26 -6.27
N THR A 532 -18.92 3.63 -6.53
CA THR A 532 -17.61 4.15 -6.09
C THR A 532 -17.17 5.36 -6.89
N ALA A 533 -17.44 5.40 -8.20
CA ALA A 533 -17.17 6.54 -9.06
C ALA A 533 -17.95 7.79 -8.59
N ASN A 534 -19.23 7.64 -8.27
CA ASN A 534 -20.05 8.73 -7.73
C ASN A 534 -19.49 9.27 -6.40
N ARG A 535 -19.10 8.39 -5.47
CA ARG A 535 -18.47 8.78 -4.19
C ARG A 535 -17.15 9.53 -4.41
N LEU A 536 -16.30 9.03 -5.31
CA LEU A 536 -14.99 9.62 -5.60
C LEU A 536 -15.13 11.00 -6.27
N LEU A 537 -16.03 11.14 -7.25
CA LEU A 537 -16.30 12.42 -7.90
C LEU A 537 -16.89 13.45 -6.93
N THR A 538 -17.78 13.02 -6.03
CA THR A 538 -18.31 13.87 -4.97
C THR A 538 -17.19 14.35 -4.04
N TYR A 539 -16.29 13.45 -3.64
CA TYR A 539 -15.11 13.81 -2.84
C TYR A 539 -14.20 14.81 -3.58
N MET A 540 -14.05 14.67 -4.90
CA MET A 540 -13.29 15.59 -5.75
C MET A 540 -14.10 16.83 -6.18
N GLN A 541 -15.29 17.05 -5.62
CA GLN A 541 -16.17 18.20 -5.90
C GLN A 541 -16.48 18.39 -7.40
N VAL A 542 -16.59 17.29 -8.15
CA VAL A 542 -16.94 17.31 -9.57
C VAL A 542 -18.45 17.40 -9.72
N SER A 543 -18.93 18.38 -10.49
CA SER A 543 -20.37 18.53 -10.79
C SER A 543 -20.89 17.40 -11.69
N ALA A 544 -22.19 17.08 -11.63
CA ALA A 544 -22.80 16.03 -12.43
C ALA A 544 -22.60 16.23 -13.96
N ASN A 545 -22.63 17.49 -14.42
CA ASN A 545 -22.39 17.82 -15.83
C ASN A 545 -20.92 17.55 -16.25
N GLN A 546 -19.96 17.85 -15.36
CA GLN A 546 -18.55 17.59 -15.63
C GLN A 546 -18.21 16.10 -15.51
N ALA A 547 -18.89 15.38 -14.62
CA ALA A 547 -18.68 13.95 -14.39
C ALA A 547 -18.83 13.12 -15.67
N GLN A 548 -19.79 13.47 -16.54
CA GLN A 548 -20.05 12.78 -17.81
C GLN A 548 -18.90 12.89 -18.82
N ASN A 549 -18.00 13.86 -18.64
CA ASN A 549 -16.85 14.09 -19.51
C ASN A 549 -15.55 13.48 -18.97
N HIS A 550 -15.61 12.83 -17.80
CA HIS A 550 -14.48 12.07 -17.28
C HIS A 550 -14.31 10.76 -18.04
N ARG A 551 -13.08 10.25 -18.07
CA ARG A 551 -12.72 9.01 -18.74
C ARG A 551 -12.16 8.01 -17.73
N VAL A 552 -12.34 6.72 -18.01
CA VAL A 552 -11.68 5.65 -17.25
C VAL A 552 -10.44 5.22 -18.04
N TYR A 553 -9.31 5.07 -17.36
CA TYR A 553 -8.10 4.50 -17.95
C TYR A 553 -8.32 3.01 -18.22
N ASP A 554 -8.51 2.67 -19.49
CA ASP A 554 -8.91 1.34 -19.99
C ASP A 554 -7.77 0.59 -20.68
N ALA A 555 -6.55 1.11 -20.63
CA ALA A 555 -5.37 0.45 -21.19
C ALA A 555 -4.78 -0.64 -20.27
N GLU A 556 -5.00 -0.59 -18.96
CA GLU A 556 -4.74 -1.68 -18.01
C GLU A 556 -5.43 -1.44 -16.67
N VAL A 557 -5.45 -2.50 -15.85
CA VAL A 557 -5.59 -2.37 -14.40
C VAL A 557 -4.21 -2.13 -13.79
N VAL A 558 -4.08 -1.09 -12.96
CA VAL A 558 -2.81 -0.78 -12.27
C VAL A 558 -2.67 -1.71 -11.06
N GLU A 559 -1.94 -2.81 -11.23
CA GLU A 559 -1.61 -3.76 -10.15
C GLU A 559 -0.43 -3.21 -9.34
N ILE A 560 -0.72 -2.61 -8.18
CA ILE A 560 0.30 -2.01 -7.29
C ILE A 560 1.03 -3.09 -6.50
N SER A 561 0.32 -4.13 -6.06
CA SER A 561 0.87 -5.33 -5.42
C SER A 561 -0.09 -6.51 -5.59
N SER A 562 0.27 -7.69 -5.09
CA SER A 562 -0.65 -8.85 -5.04
C SER A 562 -1.95 -8.57 -4.25
N ASP A 563 -1.92 -7.58 -3.36
CA ASP A 563 -3.04 -7.23 -2.50
C ASP A 563 -3.83 -6.01 -2.99
N VAL A 564 -3.25 -5.16 -3.84
CA VAL A 564 -3.81 -3.85 -4.17
C VAL A 564 -3.79 -3.62 -5.67
N SER A 565 -4.98 -3.43 -6.24
CA SER A 565 -5.19 -3.05 -7.64
C SER A 565 -5.96 -1.74 -7.74
N LEU A 566 -5.69 -0.96 -8.78
CA LEU A 566 -6.25 0.38 -8.97
C LEU A 566 -6.80 0.55 -10.40
N LEU A 567 -8.07 0.95 -10.48
CA LEU A 567 -8.66 1.58 -11.66
C LEU A 567 -8.47 3.09 -11.56
N VAL A 568 -8.29 3.80 -12.67
CA VAL A 568 -8.05 5.25 -12.63
C VAL A 568 -9.08 6.01 -13.45
N VAL A 569 -9.69 7.02 -12.84
CA VAL A 569 -10.54 8.01 -13.49
C VAL A 569 -9.70 9.26 -13.77
N VAL A 570 -9.82 9.79 -14.98
CA VAL A 570 -9.14 11.00 -15.43
C VAL A 570 -10.16 12.06 -15.89
N PRO A 571 -9.93 13.36 -15.61
CA PRO A 571 -10.69 14.45 -16.21
C PRO A 571 -10.52 14.51 -17.74
N PRO A 572 -11.36 15.28 -18.47
CA PRO A 572 -11.11 15.57 -19.87
C PRO A 572 -9.77 16.31 -20.06
N PRO A 573 -9.06 16.12 -21.20
CA PRO A 573 -7.69 16.61 -21.42
C PRO A 573 -7.50 18.11 -21.11
N GLU A 574 -8.51 18.93 -21.39
CA GLU A 574 -8.50 20.38 -21.20
C GLU A 574 -8.48 20.77 -19.71
N SER A 575 -8.98 19.89 -18.84
CA SER A 575 -9.06 20.11 -17.39
C SER A 575 -8.14 19.19 -16.59
N ALA A 576 -7.48 18.22 -17.24
CA ALA A 576 -6.66 17.23 -16.57
C ALA A 576 -5.44 17.86 -15.88
N CYS A 577 -4.89 18.94 -16.45
CA CYS A 577 -3.75 19.67 -15.92
C CYS A 577 -4.04 21.16 -15.78
N SER A 578 -3.98 21.66 -14.54
CA SER A 578 -4.19 23.08 -14.25
C SER A 578 -2.90 23.88 -14.49
N ALA A 579 -3.04 25.00 -15.21
CA ALA A 579 -1.90 25.84 -15.58
C ALA A 579 -1.43 26.72 -14.40
N PRO A 580 -0.16 27.18 -14.41
CA PRO A 580 0.32 28.13 -13.41
C PRO A 580 -0.56 29.39 -13.35
N GLY A 581 -0.94 29.83 -12.14
CA GLY A 581 -1.76 31.03 -11.93
C GLY A 581 -3.27 30.81 -12.01
N GLN A 582 -3.76 29.64 -12.43
CA GLN A 582 -5.17 29.30 -12.31
C GLN A 582 -5.51 28.95 -10.85
N GLY A 583 -6.35 29.76 -10.22
CA GLY A 583 -6.87 29.54 -8.87
C GLY A 583 -7.91 28.43 -8.87
N GLU A 584 -7.47 27.18 -8.78
CA GLU A 584 -8.38 26.03 -8.65
C GLU A 584 -8.69 25.73 -7.19
N LEU A 585 -9.98 25.61 -6.85
CA LEU A 585 -10.46 25.39 -5.47
C LEU A 585 -9.86 24.14 -4.82
N LEU A 586 -9.62 23.08 -5.61
CA LEU A 586 -8.98 21.86 -5.14
C LEU A 586 -7.55 22.06 -4.64
N LEU A 587 -6.85 23.08 -5.13
CA LEU A 587 -5.48 23.38 -4.71
C LEU A 587 -5.41 24.13 -3.37
N GLN A 588 -6.55 24.64 -2.87
CA GLN A 588 -6.66 25.33 -1.59
C GLN A 588 -7.04 24.38 -0.44
N ARG A 589 -7.39 23.13 -0.77
CA ARG A 589 -7.80 22.12 0.19
C ARG A 589 -6.60 21.60 0.99
N SER A 590 -6.71 21.62 2.31
CA SER A 590 -5.66 21.13 3.21
C SER A 590 -5.56 19.61 3.28
N ASP A 591 -6.60 18.89 2.86
CA ASP A 591 -6.63 17.42 2.83
C ASP A 591 -5.98 16.82 1.57
N LEU A 592 -5.59 17.67 0.61
CA LEU A 592 -4.90 17.29 -0.61
C LEU A 592 -3.55 18.03 -0.70
N ILE A 593 -2.52 17.36 -1.19
CA ILE A 593 -1.19 17.94 -1.38
C ILE A 593 -0.72 17.74 -2.83
N PRO A 594 -0.15 18.76 -3.48
CA PRO A 594 0.47 18.60 -4.80
C PRO A 594 1.89 18.04 -4.65
N LEU A 595 2.13 16.86 -5.20
CA LEU A 595 3.45 16.23 -5.21
C LEU A 595 4.07 16.24 -6.61
N PRO A 596 5.35 16.62 -6.76
CA PRO A 596 6.05 16.39 -8.02
C PRO A 596 5.99 14.92 -8.42
N VAL A 597 5.81 14.64 -9.72
CA VAL A 597 5.66 13.25 -10.22
C VAL A 597 6.81 12.35 -9.74
N GLN A 598 8.05 12.84 -9.78
CA GLN A 598 9.21 12.07 -9.34
C GLN A 598 9.19 11.77 -7.82
N VAL A 599 8.70 12.71 -7.01
CA VAL A 599 8.54 12.51 -5.56
C VAL A 599 7.45 11.47 -5.29
N PHE A 600 6.30 11.57 -5.98
CA PHE A 600 5.24 10.57 -5.88
C PHE A 600 5.74 9.17 -6.24
N GLU A 601 6.47 9.02 -7.36
CA GLU A 601 7.01 7.73 -7.78
C GLU A 601 7.96 7.12 -6.74
N MET A 602 8.87 7.94 -6.18
CA MET A 602 9.80 7.47 -5.15
C MET A 602 9.08 7.03 -3.86
N VAL A 603 8.03 7.76 -3.45
CA VAL A 603 7.25 7.43 -2.24
C VAL A 603 6.35 6.22 -2.46
N HIS A 604 5.67 6.17 -3.61
CA HIS A 604 4.81 5.06 -4.02
C HIS A 604 5.61 3.76 -4.13
N LEU A 605 6.66 3.77 -4.96
CA LEU A 605 7.50 2.59 -5.15
C LEU A 605 8.31 2.28 -3.89
N GLY A 606 8.72 3.27 -3.10
CA GLY A 606 9.35 3.03 -1.80
C GLY A 606 8.42 2.29 -0.83
N THR A 607 7.12 2.55 -0.88
CA THR A 607 6.12 1.89 -0.02
C THR A 607 5.80 0.47 -0.48
N TYR A 608 5.61 0.25 -1.78
CA TYR A 608 5.15 -1.04 -2.32
C TYR A 608 6.28 -1.95 -2.83
N HIS A 609 7.37 -1.36 -3.33
CA HIS A 609 8.49 -2.03 -4.00
C HIS A 609 9.87 -1.51 -3.53
N SER A 610 10.08 -1.40 -2.22
CA SER A 610 11.28 -0.78 -1.61
C SER A 610 12.60 -1.33 -2.14
N GLN A 611 12.70 -2.64 -2.34
CA GLN A 611 13.91 -3.29 -2.86
C GLN A 611 14.24 -2.85 -4.29
N LEU A 612 13.23 -2.72 -5.15
CA LEU A 612 13.39 -2.26 -6.52
C LEU A 612 13.90 -0.81 -6.55
N VAL A 613 13.30 0.07 -5.75
CA VAL A 613 13.73 1.48 -5.66
C VAL A 613 15.16 1.61 -5.13
N ALA A 614 15.53 0.85 -4.09
CA ALA A 614 16.87 0.88 -3.53
C ALA A 614 17.93 0.44 -4.56
N ARG A 615 17.69 -0.68 -5.26
CA ARG A 615 18.57 -1.19 -6.33
C ARG A 615 18.68 -0.21 -7.49
N TYR A 616 17.55 0.31 -7.98
CA TYR A 616 17.51 1.31 -9.05
C TYR A 616 18.26 2.58 -8.65
N SER A 617 18.00 3.11 -7.45
CA SER A 617 18.61 4.34 -6.96
C SER A 617 20.13 4.21 -6.87
N ARG A 618 20.62 3.09 -6.32
CA ARG A 618 22.04 2.80 -6.26
C ARG A 618 22.68 2.77 -7.65
N LEU A 619 22.10 2.01 -8.58
CA LEU A 619 22.57 1.89 -9.96
C LEU A 619 22.55 3.24 -10.68
N SER A 620 21.46 3.99 -10.54
CA SER A 620 21.31 5.30 -11.17
C SER A 620 22.36 6.28 -10.67
N CYS A 621 22.64 6.33 -9.37
CA CYS A 621 23.68 7.20 -8.82
C CYS A 621 25.09 6.80 -9.32
N ILE A 622 25.38 5.49 -9.42
CA ILE A 622 26.67 5.00 -9.92
C ILE A 622 26.84 5.32 -11.41
N LEU A 623 25.85 4.98 -12.23
CA LEU A 623 25.92 5.21 -13.69
C LEU A 623 25.99 6.70 -14.02
N GLU A 624 25.20 7.55 -13.37
CA GLU A 624 25.28 9.00 -13.58
C GLU A 624 26.68 9.54 -13.25
N LEU A 625 27.29 9.07 -12.17
CA LEU A 625 28.65 9.43 -11.80
C LEU A 625 29.67 8.94 -12.84
N ASP A 626 29.62 7.66 -13.19
CA ASP A 626 30.56 7.07 -14.15
C ASP A 626 30.45 7.70 -15.54
N THR A 627 29.23 8.04 -15.99
CA THR A 627 29.02 8.77 -17.23
C THR A 627 29.65 10.16 -17.18
N ALA A 628 29.48 10.89 -16.08
CA ALA A 628 30.09 12.22 -15.94
C ALA A 628 31.63 12.15 -15.91
N LEU A 629 32.20 11.14 -15.24
CA LEU A 629 33.64 10.86 -15.22
C LEU A 629 34.16 10.55 -16.63
N ALA A 630 33.48 9.65 -17.36
CA ALA A 630 33.87 9.27 -18.71
C ALA A 630 33.77 10.46 -19.69
N GLN A 631 32.77 11.33 -19.52
CA GLN A 631 32.64 12.56 -20.32
C GLN A 631 33.79 13.54 -20.03
N HIS A 632 34.22 13.63 -18.77
CA HIS A 632 35.35 14.46 -18.41
C HIS A 632 36.67 13.92 -18.98
N SER A 633 36.95 12.63 -18.81
CA SER A 633 38.12 11.98 -19.43
C SER A 633 38.13 12.08 -20.95
N HIS A 634 36.95 12.06 -21.59
CA HIS A 634 36.83 12.29 -23.03
C HIS A 634 37.25 13.71 -23.45
N ARG A 635 36.93 14.72 -22.62
CA ARG A 635 37.31 16.13 -22.87
C ARG A 635 38.80 16.39 -22.62
N GLU A 636 39.42 15.67 -21.68
CA GLU A 636 40.83 15.80 -21.34
C GLU A 636 41.76 14.89 -22.16
N ALA A 637 41.21 14.01 -22.99
CA ALA A 637 42.03 13.09 -23.79
C ALA A 637 42.88 13.86 -24.82
N PHE A 638 44.21 13.69 -24.75
CA PHE A 638 45.16 14.37 -25.63
C PHE A 638 45.64 13.48 -26.78
N SER A 639 45.57 12.16 -26.63
CA SER A 639 45.96 11.18 -27.64
C SER A 639 44.76 10.50 -28.32
N ASN A 640 44.91 10.08 -29.58
CA ASN A 640 43.88 9.32 -30.30
C ASN A 640 43.51 8.01 -29.58
N THR A 641 44.44 7.41 -28.85
CA THR A 641 44.24 6.22 -28.02
C THR A 641 43.40 6.50 -26.78
N GLU A 642 43.61 7.62 -26.08
CA GLU A 642 42.78 8.00 -24.93
C GLU A 642 41.37 8.40 -25.39
N VAL A 643 41.26 9.10 -26.52
CA VAL A 643 39.96 9.48 -27.10
C VAL A 643 39.15 8.24 -27.48
N SER A 644 39.78 7.22 -28.07
CA SER A 644 39.08 5.98 -28.44
C SER A 644 38.62 5.19 -27.21
N GLN A 645 39.48 5.05 -26.20
CA GLN A 645 39.13 4.40 -24.92
C GLN A 645 38.00 5.11 -24.18
N ALA A 646 38.05 6.44 -24.11
CA ALA A 646 37.00 7.24 -23.46
C ALA A 646 35.66 7.13 -24.20
N ARG A 647 35.68 7.12 -25.55
CA ARG A 647 34.48 6.90 -26.38
C ARG A 647 33.88 5.52 -26.18
N GLU A 648 34.70 4.48 -26.13
CA GLU A 648 34.23 3.11 -25.89
C GLU A 648 33.56 2.99 -24.52
N ARG A 649 34.19 3.57 -23.47
CA ARG A 649 33.61 3.62 -22.13
C ARG A 649 32.27 4.37 -22.09
N LEU A 650 32.17 5.52 -22.77
CA LEU A 650 30.92 6.28 -22.87
C LEU A 650 29.80 5.48 -23.55
N SER A 651 30.09 4.87 -24.70
CA SER A 651 29.15 4.03 -25.44
C SER A 651 28.61 2.88 -24.57
N ARG A 652 29.49 2.24 -23.81
CA ARG A 652 29.09 1.16 -22.88
C ARG A 652 28.21 1.67 -21.75
N LEU A 653 28.57 2.79 -21.12
CA LEU A 653 27.78 3.40 -20.04
C LEU A 653 26.39 3.87 -20.53
N GLU A 654 26.30 4.40 -21.75
CA GLU A 654 25.03 4.73 -22.40
C GLU A 654 24.17 3.49 -22.60
N GLY A 655 24.77 2.36 -23.02
CA GLY A 655 24.10 1.06 -23.11
C GLY A 655 23.55 0.59 -21.76
N LEU A 656 24.35 0.68 -20.69
CA LEU A 656 23.91 0.31 -19.33
C LEU A 656 22.80 1.24 -18.82
N GLN A 657 22.90 2.55 -19.06
CA GLN A 657 21.88 3.52 -18.70
C GLN A 657 20.56 3.27 -19.44
N ALA A 658 20.62 2.89 -20.73
CA ALA A 658 19.44 2.54 -21.51
C ALA A 658 18.75 1.28 -20.95
N GLN A 659 19.52 0.26 -20.55
CA GLN A 659 19.00 -0.94 -19.90
C GLN A 659 18.37 -0.63 -18.53
N LEU A 660 19.01 0.21 -17.71
CA LEU A 660 18.47 0.67 -16.43
C LEU A 660 17.15 1.43 -16.62
N ASN A 661 17.10 2.35 -17.58
CA ASN A 661 15.90 3.12 -17.90
C ASN A 661 14.77 2.22 -18.41
N SER A 662 15.09 1.20 -19.22
CA SER A 662 14.13 0.18 -19.68
C SER A 662 13.55 -0.62 -18.50
N ALA A 663 14.40 -1.08 -17.57
CA ALA A 663 13.96 -1.79 -16.37
C ALA A 663 13.09 -0.90 -15.46
N TRP A 664 13.47 0.35 -15.27
CA TRP A 664 12.71 1.30 -14.46
C TRP A 664 11.36 1.67 -15.08
N LYS A 665 11.30 1.85 -16.41
CA LYS A 665 10.06 2.19 -17.14
C LYS A 665 8.93 1.20 -16.87
N GLN A 666 9.23 -0.09 -16.69
CA GLN A 666 8.23 -1.11 -16.39
C GLN A 666 7.47 -0.84 -15.07
N ALA A 667 8.12 -0.20 -14.08
CA ALA A 667 7.53 0.16 -12.80
C ALA A 667 6.65 1.43 -12.84
N ARG A 668 6.85 2.29 -13.85
CA ARG A 668 6.29 3.64 -13.90
C ARG A 668 4.93 3.67 -14.58
N TRP A 669 3.91 3.17 -13.90
CA TRP A 669 2.54 3.20 -14.41
C TRP A 669 1.98 4.62 -14.55
N LEU A 670 2.36 5.54 -13.66
CA LEU A 670 1.79 6.88 -13.63
C LEU A 670 2.04 7.65 -14.93
N LEU A 671 3.23 7.53 -15.53
CA LEU A 671 3.53 8.22 -16.80
C LEU A 671 2.57 7.82 -17.94
N ASP A 672 2.19 6.55 -18.02
CA ASP A 672 1.26 6.07 -19.06
C ASP A 672 -0.16 6.64 -18.82
N VAL A 673 -0.58 6.75 -17.55
CA VAL A 673 -1.85 7.39 -17.18
C VAL A 673 -1.82 8.89 -17.45
N LEU A 674 -0.69 9.57 -17.18
CA LEU A 674 -0.51 10.99 -17.50
C LEU A 674 -0.56 11.24 -19.01
N ALA A 675 0.07 10.36 -19.81
CA ALA A 675 0.01 10.43 -21.27
C ALA A 675 -1.43 10.27 -21.77
N PHE A 676 -2.15 9.26 -21.26
CA PHE A 676 -3.57 9.05 -21.56
C PHE A 676 -4.44 10.26 -21.16
N ALA A 677 -4.21 10.82 -19.98
CA ALA A 677 -4.97 11.97 -19.48
C ALA A 677 -4.80 13.22 -20.37
N ARG A 678 -3.63 13.41 -20.99
CA ARG A 678 -3.32 14.54 -21.86
C ARG A 678 -3.68 14.31 -23.33
N ASP A 679 -3.92 13.07 -23.72
CA ASP A 679 -4.21 12.72 -25.10
C ASP A 679 -5.57 13.28 -25.55
N LYS A 680 -5.52 14.10 -26.61
CA LYS A 680 -6.68 14.70 -27.27
C LYS A 680 -7.18 13.89 -28.46
N ALA A 681 -6.37 12.95 -28.97
CA ALA A 681 -6.71 12.14 -30.15
C ALA A 681 -7.64 10.97 -29.81
N THR A 682 -7.54 10.41 -28.60
CA THR A 682 -8.48 9.44 -28.01
C THR A 682 -9.80 10.11 -27.55
N GLN A 683 -10.33 10.98 -28.41
CA GLN A 683 -11.62 11.66 -28.25
C GLN A 683 -12.83 10.78 -28.58
N THR A 684 -12.64 9.52 -28.97
CA THR A 684 -13.74 8.55 -28.95
C THR A 684 -14.00 8.22 -27.48
N PRO A 685 -15.07 8.75 -26.85
CA PRO A 685 -15.35 8.43 -25.47
C PRO A 685 -15.63 6.94 -25.44
N THR A 686 -14.83 6.17 -24.72
CA THR A 686 -15.40 4.97 -24.14
C THR A 686 -16.47 5.50 -23.19
N ASP A 687 -17.75 5.36 -23.57
CA ASP A 687 -18.92 5.79 -22.78
C ASP A 687 -19.01 5.09 -21.41
N ILE A 688 -17.95 4.42 -20.95
CA ILE A 688 -17.79 3.78 -19.64
C ILE A 688 -18.24 4.73 -18.55
N MET A 689 -17.73 5.95 -18.49
CA MET A 689 -18.11 6.86 -17.42
C MET A 689 -19.57 7.29 -17.51
N ARG A 690 -20.08 7.57 -18.72
CA ARG A 690 -21.50 7.89 -18.92
C ARG A 690 -22.40 6.72 -18.52
N HIS A 691 -22.00 5.50 -18.86
CA HIS A 691 -22.69 4.27 -18.49
C HIS A 691 -22.68 4.07 -16.97
N LEU A 692 -21.51 4.17 -16.33
CA LEU A 692 -21.38 4.07 -14.87
C LEU A 692 -22.27 5.09 -14.15
N LEU A 693 -22.39 6.31 -14.69
CA LEU A 693 -23.27 7.34 -14.13
C LEU A 693 -24.76 7.09 -14.45
N ALA A 694 -25.07 6.40 -15.55
CA ALA A 694 -26.43 6.03 -15.96
C ALA A 694 -26.96 4.80 -15.22
N VAL A 695 -26.08 3.93 -14.71
CA VAL A 695 -26.42 2.85 -13.77
C VAL A 695 -26.85 3.49 -12.45
N GLN A 696 -28.10 3.97 -12.39
CA GLN A 696 -28.67 4.48 -11.15
C GLN A 696 -28.78 3.35 -10.11
N PRO A 697 -28.57 3.66 -8.83
CA PRO A 697 -28.80 2.71 -7.76
C PRO A 697 -30.31 2.48 -7.61
N ASN A 698 -30.84 1.42 -8.23
CA ASN A 698 -32.13 0.87 -7.86
C ASN A 698 -32.02 0.22 -6.46
N ASN A 699 -31.92 1.04 -5.43
CA ASN A 699 -32.35 0.72 -4.06
C ASN A 699 -32.49 2.03 -3.27
N PRO A 700 -33.65 2.32 -2.65
CA PRO A 700 -33.72 3.38 -1.64
C PRO A 700 -32.77 3.03 -0.48
N PRO A 701 -32.26 4.02 0.27
CA PRO A 701 -31.44 3.75 1.42
C PRO A 701 -32.32 3.03 2.45
N THR A 702 -32.09 1.73 2.66
CA THR A 702 -32.20 1.23 4.02
C THR A 702 -31.37 2.16 4.88
N VAL A 703 -31.95 2.67 5.95
CA VAL A 703 -31.31 3.57 6.90
C VAL A 703 -30.08 2.87 7.47
N VAL A 704 -28.97 2.99 6.76
CA VAL A 704 -27.64 2.76 7.29
C VAL A 704 -27.28 4.12 7.86
N THR A 705 -27.40 4.20 9.18
CA THR A 705 -26.89 5.29 10.00
C THR A 705 -25.61 5.85 9.42
N SER A 706 -25.60 7.16 9.22
CA SER A 706 -24.49 7.98 8.76
C SER A 706 -23.21 7.70 9.55
N ASN A 707 -22.46 6.69 9.13
CA ASN A 707 -21.08 6.48 9.52
C ASN A 707 -20.21 6.89 8.34
N GLN A 708 -19.46 7.95 8.57
CA GLN A 708 -18.39 8.44 7.72
C GLN A 708 -17.37 7.32 7.48
N ASN A 709 -17.54 6.52 6.44
CA ASN A 709 -16.56 5.54 5.97
C ASN A 709 -15.56 6.18 4.99
N LEU A 710 -14.97 7.30 5.39
CA LEU A 710 -13.55 7.54 5.14
C LEU A 710 -12.84 6.78 6.25
N LEU A 711 -12.10 5.72 5.90
CA LEU A 711 -11.39 4.81 6.81
C LEU A 711 -10.94 5.49 8.12
N GLN A 712 -11.68 5.24 9.20
CA GLN A 712 -11.16 5.36 10.57
C GLN A 712 -10.45 4.04 10.93
N PRO A 713 -9.33 4.08 11.66
CA PRO A 713 -8.71 2.88 12.21
C PRO A 713 -9.62 2.23 13.29
N PRO A 714 -9.40 0.94 13.64
CA PRO A 714 -10.29 0.18 14.52
C PRO A 714 -10.44 0.75 15.94
N ASP A 715 -11.60 0.53 16.55
CA ASP A 715 -11.99 0.96 17.90
C ASP A 715 -11.12 0.30 19.00
N PRO A 716 -10.48 1.06 19.92
CA PRO A 716 -9.53 0.52 20.90
C PRO A 716 -10.13 -0.36 22.02
N LYS A 717 -11.45 -0.62 22.03
CA LYS A 717 -12.09 -1.41 23.10
C LYS A 717 -12.31 -2.89 22.79
N ALA A 718 -11.97 -3.37 21.59
CA ALA A 718 -12.24 -4.75 21.19
C ALA A 718 -10.99 -5.56 20.80
N VAL A 719 -9.93 -5.54 21.62
CA VAL A 719 -8.85 -6.56 21.54
C VAL A 719 -8.35 -6.91 22.94
N LYS A 720 -8.87 -8.02 23.50
CA LYS A 720 -8.17 -8.75 24.57
C LYS A 720 -7.38 -9.87 23.92
N SER A 721 -6.10 -9.66 23.63
CA SER A 721 -5.05 -10.72 23.64
C SER A 721 -3.70 -10.17 23.12
N ARG A 722 -2.63 -10.60 23.81
CA ARG A 722 -1.19 -10.32 23.68
C ARG A 722 -0.64 -10.16 22.26
N GLY A 723 0.04 -9.02 22.01
CA GLY A 723 0.97 -8.84 20.89
C GLY A 723 1.36 -7.37 20.71
N SER A 724 2.63 -7.04 20.89
CA SER A 724 3.18 -5.69 21.01
C SER A 724 2.98 -4.80 19.77
N TRP A 725 2.18 -3.73 19.90
CA TRP A 725 2.06 -2.58 18.99
C TRP A 725 2.37 -1.26 19.76
N PRO A 726 2.75 -0.16 19.07
CA PRO A 726 3.46 0.98 19.66
C PRO A 726 2.56 1.89 20.51
N GLY A 727 3.19 2.63 21.42
CA GLY A 727 2.58 3.29 22.57
C GLY A 727 1.57 4.42 22.29
N PRO A 728 0.89 4.89 23.36
CA PRO A 728 -0.35 5.68 23.33
C PRO A 728 -0.25 7.15 22.82
N GLY A 729 0.78 7.51 22.05
CA GLY A 729 1.01 8.88 21.57
C GLY A 729 0.25 9.29 20.31
N VAL A 730 -0.22 8.34 19.49
CA VAL A 730 -0.79 8.61 18.15
C VAL A 730 -2.18 9.25 18.20
N ALA A 731 -3.00 8.93 19.22
CA ALA A 731 -4.35 9.47 19.34
C ALA A 731 -4.40 10.96 19.72
N ARG A 732 -3.30 11.52 20.25
CA ARG A 732 -3.24 12.91 20.74
C ARG A 732 -2.87 13.94 19.67
N LEU A 733 -2.22 13.51 18.58
CA LEU A 733 -1.79 14.38 17.48
C LEU A 733 -2.86 14.52 16.38
N LEU A 734 -3.77 13.56 16.28
CA LEU A 734 -4.97 13.65 15.45
C LEU A 734 -6.07 14.35 16.25
N GLY A 735 -6.04 15.69 16.27
CA GLY A 735 -6.90 16.52 17.10
C GLY A 735 -8.38 16.14 17.05
N ALA A 736 -8.89 15.61 18.17
CA ALA A 736 -10.31 15.68 18.51
C ALA A 736 -10.55 17.02 19.21
N ALA A 737 -11.10 17.98 18.48
CA ALA A 737 -11.72 19.14 19.12
C ALA A 737 -13.03 18.67 19.79
N PRO A 738 -13.24 18.89 21.10
CA PRO A 738 -14.55 18.65 21.70
C PRO A 738 -15.52 19.70 21.16
N ALA A 739 -16.70 19.24 20.75
CA ALA A 739 -17.82 20.09 20.39
C ALA A 739 -18.29 20.86 21.64
N GLU A 740 -17.93 22.14 21.74
CA GLU A 740 -18.70 23.08 22.54
C GLU A 740 -19.89 23.58 21.72
N LEU A 741 -21.04 22.96 21.98
CA LEU A 741 -22.35 23.45 21.61
C LEU A 741 -22.61 24.79 22.32
N SER A 742 -22.37 25.91 21.62
CA SER A 742 -22.92 27.20 22.02
C SER A 742 -24.39 27.28 21.63
N ARG A 743 -25.25 27.41 22.64
CA ARG A 743 -26.70 27.59 22.52
C ARG A 743 -27.04 29.03 22.15
N SER A 744 -27.40 29.25 20.90
CA SER A 744 -28.20 30.37 20.36
C SER A 744 -28.16 30.18 18.85
N GLU A 745 -29.22 29.94 18.09
CA GLU A 745 -30.50 30.63 18.03
C GLU A 745 -31.55 29.67 17.45
N HIS A 746 -32.48 29.20 18.28
CA HIS A 746 -33.81 28.85 17.80
C HIS A 746 -34.62 30.13 17.88
N GLN A 747 -34.90 30.73 16.72
CA GLN A 747 -36.13 31.44 16.35
C GLN A 747 -35.78 32.48 15.28
N LEU A 748 -36.25 32.23 14.05
CA LEU A 748 -36.95 33.18 13.17
C LEU A 748 -36.68 32.85 11.70
N SER A 749 -37.52 31.96 11.15
CA SER A 749 -37.92 32.03 9.74
C SER A 749 -39.30 31.40 9.63
N THR A 750 -40.32 32.18 10.00
CA THR A 750 -41.68 31.95 9.50
C THR A 750 -42.45 33.25 9.57
N ARG A 751 -42.58 33.92 8.41
CA ARG A 751 -43.85 34.31 7.77
C ARG A 751 -43.67 35.56 6.92
N LEU A 752 -43.79 35.38 5.60
CA LEU A 752 -44.50 36.34 4.77
C LEU A 752 -45.99 35.99 4.85
N THR A 753 -46.82 36.95 5.25
CA THR A 753 -47.93 37.51 4.43
C THR A 753 -48.95 38.25 5.30
N THR A 754 -49.49 39.32 4.70
CA THR A 754 -50.72 40.07 5.01
C THR A 754 -50.68 41.25 6.01
N ASN A 755 -50.52 42.44 5.41
CA ASN A 755 -51.52 43.50 5.26
C ASN A 755 -52.05 44.33 6.47
N ILE A 756 -52.05 45.65 6.22
CA ILE A 756 -52.93 46.75 6.72
C ILE A 756 -52.42 47.58 7.91
N GLY A 757 -52.02 48.82 7.60
CA GLY A 757 -52.73 50.01 8.08
C GLY A 757 -52.08 50.92 9.14
N GLY A 758 -51.63 52.11 8.70
CA GLY A 758 -51.57 53.39 9.45
C GLY A 758 -50.49 53.50 10.55
N GLY A 759 -49.78 54.60 10.75
CA GLY A 759 -49.81 55.95 10.19
C GLY A 759 -48.89 56.84 11.06
N GLY A 760 -48.26 57.84 10.42
CA GLY A 760 -47.56 58.98 11.04
C GLY A 760 -46.18 58.69 11.66
N ALA A 761 -45.19 59.58 11.66
CA ALA A 761 -44.92 60.87 11.00
C ALA A 761 -43.48 61.25 11.42
N ASP A 762 -42.81 62.06 10.59
CA ASP A 762 -41.60 62.86 10.86
C ASP A 762 -40.25 62.12 10.96
N GLY A 763 -39.16 62.49 10.26
CA GLY A 763 -38.90 63.58 9.33
C GLY A 763 -37.39 63.62 8.96
N ALA A 764 -37.12 63.67 7.65
CA ALA A 764 -35.96 64.19 6.90
C ALA A 764 -34.49 63.95 7.37
N THR A 765 -33.65 63.40 6.48
CA THR A 765 -32.86 64.18 5.49
C THR A 765 -32.17 63.28 4.46
N ASN A 766 -32.16 63.75 3.20
CA ASN A 766 -31.66 63.10 1.97
C ASN A 766 -30.12 63.06 1.86
N ALA A 767 -29.58 61.99 1.27
CA ALA A 767 -28.52 62.07 0.25
C ALA A 767 -28.42 60.76 -0.54
N GLN A 768 -28.62 60.85 -1.86
CA GLN A 768 -28.56 59.76 -2.84
C GLN A 768 -27.12 59.27 -3.06
N SER A 769 -26.94 57.96 -3.14
CA SER A 769 -25.73 57.31 -3.65
C SER A 769 -25.82 57.10 -5.18
N PRO A 770 -24.81 57.51 -5.96
CA PRO A 770 -24.80 57.32 -7.41
C PRO A 770 -24.34 55.92 -7.82
N LEU A 771 -24.88 55.49 -8.97
CA LEU A 771 -24.52 54.28 -9.72
C LEU A 771 -23.02 54.22 -10.07
N PRO A 772 -22.40 53.03 -10.10
CA PRO A 772 -21.02 52.87 -10.56
C PRO A 772 -20.90 53.08 -12.08
N PRO A 773 -19.84 53.75 -12.56
CA PRO A 773 -19.68 54.11 -13.97
C PRO A 773 -19.28 52.93 -14.86
N GLN A 774 -19.79 52.96 -16.08
CA GLN A 774 -19.39 52.08 -17.19
C GLN A 774 -17.96 52.40 -17.64
N LEU A 775 -17.14 51.35 -17.78
CA LEU A 775 -15.78 51.45 -18.32
C LEU A 775 -15.80 51.35 -19.84
N ILE A 776 -15.36 52.45 -20.45
CA ILE A 776 -15.13 52.68 -21.86
C ILE A 776 -13.89 51.90 -22.31
N SER A 777 -14.00 51.20 -23.45
CA SER A 777 -12.89 50.58 -24.17
C SER A 777 -12.06 51.64 -24.92
N PRO A 778 -10.72 51.58 -24.89
CA PRO A 778 -9.90 52.20 -25.92
C PRO A 778 -9.22 51.15 -26.80
N ALA A 779 -9.36 51.33 -28.11
CA ALA A 779 -8.57 50.67 -29.14
C ALA A 779 -7.31 51.50 -29.43
N THR A 780 -6.12 50.89 -29.57
CA THR A 780 -5.13 51.14 -30.66
C THR A 780 -3.85 50.29 -30.54
N THR A 781 -3.59 49.51 -31.60
CA THR A 781 -2.31 49.19 -32.29
C THR A 781 -0.98 48.99 -31.52
N PRO A 782 -0.26 47.87 -31.75
CA PRO A 782 1.16 47.71 -31.41
C PRO A 782 2.11 48.22 -32.52
N PRO A 783 3.37 48.60 -32.21
CA PRO A 783 4.31 49.16 -33.17
C PRO A 783 5.08 48.10 -33.97
N ALA A 784 5.50 48.51 -35.17
CA ALA A 784 6.20 47.75 -36.20
C ALA A 784 7.65 47.38 -35.81
N VAL A 785 8.08 46.19 -36.26
CA VAL A 785 9.49 45.75 -36.24
C VAL A 785 9.96 45.59 -37.69
N LEU A 786 11.06 46.26 -38.02
CA LEU A 786 11.71 46.31 -39.33
C LEU A 786 12.42 44.97 -39.66
N PRO A 787 12.44 44.52 -40.94
CA PRO A 787 13.26 43.38 -41.37
C PRO A 787 14.62 43.82 -41.94
N LEU A 788 15.68 43.06 -41.63
CA LEU A 788 17.02 43.14 -42.23
C LEU A 788 17.31 41.86 -43.04
N PRO A 789 18.25 41.89 -44.02
CA PRO A 789 17.98 41.41 -45.37
C PRO A 789 18.64 40.07 -45.73
N LEU A 790 18.03 39.40 -46.71
CA LEU A 790 18.53 38.21 -47.41
C LEU A 790 19.72 38.54 -48.33
N PRO A 791 20.72 37.66 -48.44
CA PRO A 791 21.62 37.63 -49.59
C PRO A 791 21.11 36.67 -50.70
N LEU A 792 21.24 37.15 -51.93
CA LEU A 792 20.94 36.48 -53.21
C LEU A 792 21.94 35.36 -53.58
N PRO A 793 21.59 34.45 -54.52
CA PRO A 793 22.32 33.22 -54.79
C PRO A 793 23.35 33.36 -55.93
N LEU A 794 24.41 32.56 -55.88
CA LEU A 794 25.25 32.26 -57.06
C LEU A 794 25.44 30.75 -57.22
N THR A 795 25.16 30.34 -58.44
CA THR A 795 25.21 29.01 -59.06
C THR A 795 26.61 28.40 -59.10
N LEU A 796 26.69 27.06 -58.99
CA LEU A 796 27.61 26.20 -59.77
C LEU A 796 27.16 24.72 -59.68
N THR A 797 27.12 24.05 -60.83
CA THR A 797 26.72 22.66 -61.09
C THR A 797 27.83 21.63 -60.74
N PRO A 798 27.52 20.31 -60.65
CA PRO A 798 28.28 19.29 -59.91
C PRO A 798 29.18 18.44 -60.84
N PRO A 799 30.04 17.50 -60.33
CA PRO A 799 29.58 16.14 -59.97
C PRO A 799 30.40 15.43 -58.86
N GLY A 800 29.86 14.32 -58.33
CA GLY A 800 30.67 13.32 -57.62
C GLY A 800 29.94 12.57 -56.50
N LYS A 801 29.40 11.40 -56.85
CA LYS A 801 28.75 10.41 -55.99
C LYS A 801 29.64 9.97 -54.82
N ASP A 802 29.09 9.85 -53.61
CA ASP A 802 28.83 8.55 -52.97
C ASP A 802 28.13 8.70 -51.61
N LEU A 803 27.41 7.64 -51.26
CA LEU A 803 26.26 7.57 -50.36
C LEU A 803 26.45 8.10 -48.93
N HIS A 804 25.42 8.84 -48.50
CA HIS A 804 25.16 9.31 -47.15
C HIS A 804 24.89 8.18 -46.15
N SER A 805 25.63 8.25 -45.04
CA SER A 805 25.12 8.09 -43.68
C SER A 805 24.15 9.21 -43.31
N TYR A 806 23.07 8.90 -42.58
CA TYR A 806 22.33 9.89 -41.77
C TYR A 806 22.23 9.43 -40.31
N LYS A 807 23.12 10.03 -39.51
CA LYS A 807 22.84 10.70 -38.22
C LYS A 807 21.70 11.72 -38.42
N PHE A 808 20.93 12.26 -37.47
CA PHE A 808 20.81 12.31 -36.00
C PHE A 808 19.38 12.89 -35.78
N SER A 809 18.70 12.65 -34.65
CA SER A 809 18.52 13.58 -33.51
C SER A 809 17.05 13.97 -33.33
N ASP A 810 16.63 13.93 -32.07
CA ASP A 810 15.67 14.82 -31.36
C ASP A 810 15.14 13.98 -30.17
N SER A 811 15.71 14.06 -28.96
CA SER A 811 15.77 15.21 -28.05
C SER A 811 14.41 15.89 -27.89
N ILE A 812 13.93 15.92 -26.64
CA ILE A 812 13.23 17.03 -25.94
C ILE A 812 11.98 16.57 -25.14
N ILE A 813 12.18 16.62 -23.82
CA ILE A 813 11.30 17.02 -22.70
C ILE A 813 10.18 16.08 -22.22
#